data_AF-A0A384JY14-F1
#
_entry.id   AF-A0A384JY14-F1
#
_cell.length_a   1.000
_cell.length_b   1.000
_cell.length_c   1.000
_cell.angle_alpha   90.00
_cell.angle_beta   90.00
_cell.angle_gamma   90.00
#
_symmetry.space_group_name_H-M   'P 1'
#
loop_
_entity.id
_entity.type
_entity.pdbx_description
1 polymer ?
#
loop_
_entity_poly.entity_id
_entity_poly.type
_entity_poly.pdbx_seq_one_letter_code
_entity_poly.pdbx_strand_id
1 'polypeptide(L)'
;MESFLEPAVMIIEAINQGLEHAALQLEIIPPPGKKGHLRWFSHATQSTMSADVESGGDEIKPGNPAFSKMLEQKLADFLARKSEYLDVWANSRGLTKEQLEKMQTQDEFDGDREKAPFNHHTPRNRKQLYLLLYMQHMLYTAGISVLQLCKFSDDIIAAGIMSKSGPIIPPLITLVKWFSAIFDTADATLPDDERPRTMKEQTLLFGIAGKVTRNIEHLPPRNAYERLGVCINRFQQFLRGPEFSFGFRSACATMSCAILAYLHQTQEIFTHYRLIWSVIISAIGANMSAGQSGLSDVLRILGSFAALIICYAVWYIPNGHVAGVIVIMWLASFFQMYFLIRWPKYIIGWLVILITEVLSIGYELQVKKIGKVNAESTGIYVFPPYYVAALRVACVLWGTCASIFFTYLPYPITARGLLRKDMAVVIQLLANYHAVVHSTIKVRLLGKEGDVSEKHSHGDRMARTRKAMFNKIMTLSVSINHNVYLQKYEPSLGGRFPVAIFKDIISQLTNLLDLISLLSYSTQVWEVSGVTKYCFAHSPENAMWLSDLSKLIEPINPIEEGITSILCQLSTAVSTGRALPPHMRTKTPYRLSERLRTLDPEILHLDHMLEPGYSAHAVMEIISSMVTYKIDRLVSTVEDLVGVISFNFGQGGEEGQGKTE
;
A
#
# COMPACT_ATOMS: atom_id res chain seq x y z
N MET A 1 1.61 36.36 -2.13
CA MET A 1 1.35 34.92 -2.35
C MET A 1 0.55 34.72 -3.63
N GLU A 2 -0.42 35.61 -3.93
CA GLU A 2 -1.12 35.66 -5.24
C GLU A 2 -0.18 35.81 -6.44
N SER A 3 0.89 36.62 -6.31
CA SER A 3 1.90 36.81 -7.37
C SER A 3 2.71 35.55 -7.75
N PHE A 4 2.78 34.54 -6.86
CA PHE A 4 3.43 33.26 -7.15
C PHE A 4 2.43 32.20 -7.65
N LEU A 5 1.13 32.40 -7.42
CA LEU A 5 0.10 31.43 -7.79
C LEU A 5 -0.04 31.33 -9.31
N GLU A 6 -0.03 32.46 -10.01
CA GLU A 6 -0.26 32.49 -11.46
C GLU A 6 0.85 31.77 -12.26
N PRO A 7 2.16 32.00 -12.01
CA PRO A 7 3.23 31.20 -12.62
C PRO A 7 3.20 29.72 -12.22
N ALA A 8 2.86 29.42 -10.96
CA ALA A 8 2.76 28.04 -10.48
C ALA A 8 1.63 27.29 -11.20
N VAL A 9 0.47 27.93 -11.39
CA VAL A 9 -0.67 27.36 -12.14
C VAL A 9 -0.29 27.10 -13.60
N MET A 10 0.42 28.03 -14.25
CA MET A 10 0.89 27.87 -15.63
C MET A 10 1.79 26.64 -15.82
N ILE A 11 2.61 26.31 -14.82
CA ILE A 11 3.50 25.15 -14.86
C ILE A 11 2.79 23.87 -14.49
N ILE A 12 1.90 23.91 -13.50
CA ILE A 12 1.04 22.77 -13.17
C ILE A 12 0.26 22.36 -14.42
N GLU A 13 -0.27 23.34 -15.17
CA GLU A 13 -0.94 23.09 -16.44
C GLU A 13 -0.01 22.50 -17.50
N ALA A 14 1.21 23.03 -17.65
CA ALA A 14 2.21 22.46 -18.56
C ALA A 14 2.61 21.01 -18.18
N ILE A 15 2.71 20.71 -16.88
CA ILE A 15 2.97 19.37 -16.35
C ILE A 15 1.81 18.43 -16.67
N ASN A 16 0.57 18.86 -16.46
CA ASN A 16 -0.62 18.07 -16.81
C ASN A 16 -0.68 17.78 -18.31
N GLN A 17 -0.41 18.79 -19.14
CA GLN A 17 -0.33 18.63 -20.60
C GLN A 17 0.80 17.69 -21.03
N GLY A 18 1.93 17.68 -20.32
CA GLY A 18 3.01 16.70 -20.54
C GLY A 18 2.62 15.27 -20.18
N LEU A 19 1.87 15.07 -19.08
CA LEU A 19 1.32 13.76 -18.75
C LEU A 19 0.31 13.28 -19.81
N GLU A 20 -0.53 14.18 -20.30
CA GLU A 20 -1.47 13.88 -21.39
C GLU A 20 -0.71 13.54 -22.69
N HIS A 21 0.34 14.29 -23.03
CA HIS A 21 1.19 14.02 -24.19
C HIS A 21 1.81 12.62 -24.13
N ALA A 22 2.45 12.27 -23.01
CA ALA A 22 3.03 10.94 -22.81
C ALA A 22 1.95 9.84 -22.84
N ALA A 23 0.77 10.07 -22.26
CA ALA A 23 -0.32 9.11 -22.26
C ALA A 23 -0.94 8.89 -23.66
N LEU A 24 -1.00 9.93 -24.49
CA LEU A 24 -1.43 9.85 -25.89
C LEU A 24 -0.39 9.11 -26.74
N GLN A 25 0.88 9.43 -26.55
CA GLN A 25 1.99 8.78 -27.26
C GLN A 25 2.14 7.30 -26.91
N LEU A 26 1.92 6.95 -25.64
CA LEU A 26 1.96 5.57 -25.18
C LEU A 26 0.65 4.81 -25.39
N GLU A 27 -0.33 5.38 -26.10
CA GLU A 27 -1.66 4.82 -26.35
C GLU A 27 -2.41 4.36 -25.07
N ILE A 28 -2.06 4.92 -23.90
CA ILE A 28 -2.77 4.68 -22.64
C ILE A 28 -4.14 5.36 -22.69
N ILE A 29 -4.21 6.52 -23.35
CA ILE A 29 -5.43 7.26 -23.64
C ILE A 29 -5.67 7.23 -25.16
N PRO A 30 -6.88 6.93 -25.64
CA PRO A 30 -7.17 6.94 -27.07
C PRO A 30 -6.99 8.36 -27.64
N PRO A 31 -6.41 8.51 -28.85
CA PRO A 31 -6.19 9.83 -29.43
C PRO A 31 -7.52 10.58 -29.65
N PRO A 32 -7.57 11.89 -29.39
CA PRO A 32 -8.77 12.69 -29.56
C PRO A 32 -9.18 12.66 -31.04
N GLY A 33 -10.30 11.98 -31.33
CA GLY A 33 -10.82 11.79 -32.69
C GLY A 33 -11.12 10.33 -33.07
N LYS A 34 -10.50 9.34 -32.43
CA LYS A 34 -10.89 7.91 -32.59
C LYS A 34 -11.99 7.52 -31.59
N LYS A 35 -13.15 8.18 -31.66
CA LYS A 35 -14.34 7.68 -30.95
C LYS A 35 -14.98 6.56 -31.78
N GLY A 36 -14.70 5.33 -31.36
CA GLY A 36 -15.42 4.14 -31.75
C GLY A 36 -14.68 3.28 -32.75
N HIS A 37 -14.14 2.15 -32.28
CA HIS A 37 -14.28 0.87 -32.96
C HIS A 37 -13.73 -0.26 -32.06
N LEU A 38 -14.63 -0.92 -31.32
CA LEU A 38 -14.59 -2.38 -31.30
C LEU A 38 -14.70 -2.82 -32.78
N ARG A 39 -13.58 -3.18 -33.41
CA ARG A 39 -13.53 -3.70 -34.77
C ARG A 39 -13.22 -5.20 -34.71
N TRP A 40 -14.26 -6.00 -34.41
CA TRP A 40 -14.19 -7.46 -34.60
C TRP A 40 -15.12 -7.99 -35.71
N PHE A 41 -15.92 -7.13 -36.34
CA PHE A 41 -16.65 -7.50 -37.57
C PHE A 41 -16.83 -6.30 -38.50
N SER A 42 -15.97 -6.17 -39.50
CA SER A 42 -16.33 -5.66 -40.83
C SER A 42 -15.10 -5.64 -41.73
N HIS A 43 -15.07 -6.51 -42.74
CA HIS A 43 -14.26 -6.28 -43.93
C HIS A 43 -14.79 -5.02 -44.62
N ALA A 44 -14.04 -3.93 -44.58
CA ALA A 44 -14.27 -2.76 -45.40
C ALA A 44 -12.94 -2.09 -45.72
N THR A 45 -12.52 -2.32 -46.96
CA THR A 45 -11.72 -1.48 -47.87
C THR A 45 -10.83 -0.37 -47.28
N GLN A 46 -9.54 -0.47 -47.63
CA GLN A 46 -8.57 0.63 -47.59
C GLN A 46 -9.17 1.90 -48.21
N SER A 47 -9.33 2.95 -47.41
CA SER A 47 -9.37 4.32 -47.92
C SER A 47 -8.35 5.15 -47.16
N THR A 48 -7.34 5.58 -47.88
CA THR A 48 -6.47 6.71 -47.56
C THR A 48 -7.30 7.95 -47.24
N MET A 49 -7.42 8.30 -45.97
CA MET A 49 -7.71 9.67 -45.57
C MET A 49 -6.64 10.08 -44.58
N SER A 50 -5.67 10.84 -45.10
CA SER A 50 -4.82 11.74 -44.35
C SER A 50 -5.69 12.56 -43.42
N ALA A 51 -5.55 12.31 -42.12
CA ALA A 51 -6.13 13.18 -41.11
C ALA A 51 -5.48 14.55 -41.24
N ASP A 52 -6.34 15.55 -41.36
CA ASP A 52 -6.06 16.97 -41.53
C ASP A 52 -5.12 17.48 -40.43
N VAL A 53 -3.88 17.80 -40.79
CA VAL A 53 -2.83 18.34 -39.88
C VAL A 53 -2.88 19.88 -39.81
N GLU A 54 -3.75 20.54 -40.59
CA GLU A 54 -3.71 21.99 -40.81
C GLU A 54 -4.94 22.79 -40.31
N SER A 55 -5.47 22.49 -39.11
CA SER A 55 -6.47 23.38 -38.48
C SER A 55 -6.21 23.67 -37.01
N GLY A 56 -5.21 24.51 -36.77
CA GLY A 56 -4.97 25.19 -35.50
C GLY A 56 -3.59 25.85 -35.49
N GLY A 57 -3.52 27.15 -35.75
CA GLY A 57 -2.26 27.90 -35.76
C GLY A 57 -1.50 27.83 -34.44
N ASP A 58 -0.16 27.76 -34.55
CA ASP A 58 0.92 27.97 -33.56
C ASP A 58 0.83 27.42 -32.12
N GLU A 59 -0.27 26.79 -31.70
CA GLU A 59 -0.37 26.16 -30.39
C GLU A 59 0.09 24.70 -30.46
N ILE A 60 1.31 24.45 -29.98
CA ILE A 60 1.86 23.10 -29.80
C ILE A 60 1.02 22.37 -28.76
N LYS A 61 0.08 21.53 -29.23
CA LYS A 61 -0.81 20.72 -28.38
C LYS A 61 -0.17 19.39 -27.94
N PRO A 62 -0.63 18.80 -26.82
CA PRO A 62 -0.25 17.45 -26.42
C PRO A 62 -0.45 16.44 -27.56
N GLY A 63 0.63 15.77 -27.95
CA GLY A 63 0.66 14.78 -29.02
C GLY A 63 1.57 15.15 -30.19
N ASN A 64 2.00 16.41 -30.29
CA ASN A 64 2.97 16.85 -31.29
C ASN A 64 4.41 16.46 -30.87
N PRO A 65 5.27 15.93 -31.77
CA PRO A 65 6.67 15.60 -31.45
C PRO A 65 7.54 16.79 -31.00
N ALA A 66 7.09 18.04 -31.24
CA ALA A 66 7.79 19.23 -30.75
C ALA A 66 7.38 19.64 -29.31
N PHE A 67 6.43 18.94 -28.69
CA PHE A 67 5.89 19.29 -27.37
C PHE A 67 6.95 19.17 -26.26
N SER A 68 7.83 18.16 -26.30
CA SER A 68 8.91 17.99 -25.32
C SER A 68 9.88 19.19 -25.30
N LYS A 69 10.20 19.77 -26.46
CA LYS A 69 11.05 20.98 -26.55
C LYS A 69 10.35 22.22 -25.99
N MET A 70 9.04 22.36 -26.21
CA MET A 70 8.26 23.46 -25.68
C MET A 70 8.15 23.40 -24.15
N LEU A 71 7.96 22.20 -23.60
CA LEU A 71 7.96 21.97 -22.15
C LEU A 71 9.32 22.29 -21.53
N GLU A 72 10.42 21.94 -22.21
CA GLU A 72 11.79 22.28 -21.78
C GLU A 72 12.03 23.80 -21.73
N GLN A 73 11.56 24.55 -22.75
CA GLN A 73 11.62 26.01 -22.75
C GLN A 73 10.79 26.63 -21.63
N LYS A 74 9.55 26.19 -21.43
CA LYS A 74 8.69 26.68 -20.32
C LYS A 74 9.31 26.44 -18.94
N LEU A 75 10.00 25.31 -18.75
CA LEU A 75 10.69 25.00 -17.49
C LEU A 75 11.95 25.87 -17.30
N ALA A 76 12.69 26.17 -18.37
CA ALA A 76 13.83 27.07 -18.33
C ALA A 76 13.40 28.51 -17.99
N ASP A 77 12.32 29.00 -18.61
CA ASP A 77 11.75 30.33 -18.34
C ASP A 77 11.29 30.46 -16.89
N PHE A 78 10.72 29.40 -16.31
CA PHE A 78 10.33 29.39 -14.91
C PHE A 78 11.51 29.54 -13.95
N LEU A 79 12.64 28.88 -14.24
CA LEU A 79 13.85 29.03 -13.45
C LEU A 79 14.42 30.44 -13.57
N ALA A 80 14.46 31.00 -14.80
CA ALA A 80 14.99 32.34 -15.04
C ALA A 80 14.23 33.42 -14.25
N ARG A 81 12.90 33.27 -14.11
CA ARG A 81 12.05 34.19 -13.35
C ARG A 81 12.11 34.01 -11.82
N LYS A 82 12.94 33.09 -11.31
CA LYS A 82 13.07 32.82 -9.86
C LYS A 82 13.42 34.08 -9.05
N SER A 83 14.32 34.92 -9.54
CA SER A 83 14.73 36.18 -8.91
C SER A 83 13.57 37.17 -8.81
N GLU A 84 12.83 37.34 -9.91
CA GLU A 84 11.69 38.25 -9.99
C GLU A 84 10.60 37.88 -8.97
N TYR A 85 10.32 36.59 -8.78
CA TYR A 85 9.33 36.14 -7.79
C TYR A 85 9.74 36.41 -6.35
N LEU A 86 11.03 36.27 -6.05
CA LEU A 86 11.58 36.56 -4.72
C LEU A 86 11.55 38.06 -4.44
N ASP A 87 11.90 38.89 -5.41
CA ASP A 87 11.85 40.36 -5.31
C ASP A 87 10.40 40.85 -5.14
N VAL A 88 9.46 40.33 -5.93
CA VAL A 88 8.02 40.67 -5.81
C VAL A 88 7.46 40.22 -4.46
N TRP A 89 7.87 39.05 -3.96
CA TRP A 89 7.46 38.59 -2.63
C TRP A 89 8.02 39.48 -1.52
N ALA A 90 9.31 39.84 -1.57
CA ALA A 90 9.96 40.72 -0.60
C ALA A 90 9.29 42.11 -0.58
N ASN A 91 9.02 42.67 -1.76
CA ASN A 91 8.33 43.95 -1.93
C ASN A 91 6.88 43.90 -1.40
N SER A 92 6.14 42.81 -1.62
CA SER A 92 4.77 42.63 -1.12
C SER A 92 4.66 42.58 0.41
N ARG A 93 5.78 42.34 1.09
CA ARG A 93 5.88 42.29 2.56
C ARG A 93 6.52 43.55 3.17
N GLY A 94 6.93 44.52 2.33
CA GLY A 94 7.62 45.73 2.79
C GLY A 94 9.00 45.47 3.38
N LEU A 95 9.67 44.39 2.97
CA LEU A 95 10.99 44.01 3.47
C LEU A 95 12.10 44.69 2.66
N THR A 96 12.90 45.54 3.30
CA THR A 96 14.14 46.08 2.71
C THR A 96 15.18 44.96 2.57
N LYS A 97 16.09 45.01 1.58
CA LYS A 97 17.16 44.00 1.39
C LYS A 97 17.95 43.74 2.69
N GLU A 98 18.26 44.80 3.46
CA GLU A 98 18.91 44.73 4.77
C GLU A 98 18.06 44.04 5.86
N GLN A 99 16.73 44.13 5.79
CA GLN A 99 15.82 43.44 6.72
C GLN A 99 15.66 41.95 6.36
N LEU A 100 15.79 41.60 5.08
CA LEU A 100 15.80 40.22 4.60
C LEU A 100 17.10 39.51 5.01
N GLU A 101 18.24 40.21 4.97
CA GLU A 101 19.52 39.77 5.55
C GLU A 101 19.45 39.68 7.09
N LYS A 102 18.79 40.65 7.76
CA LYS A 102 18.58 40.58 9.23
C LYS A 102 17.67 39.44 9.68
N MET A 103 16.65 39.08 8.90
CA MET A 103 15.82 37.88 9.13
C MET A 103 16.62 36.57 9.09
N GLN A 104 17.77 36.60 8.42
CA GLN A 104 18.71 35.49 8.31
C GLN A 104 19.88 35.61 9.30
N THR A 105 19.98 36.63 10.14
CA THR A 105 21.08 36.76 11.13
C THR A 105 20.62 36.71 12.58
N GLN A 106 19.38 37.07 12.90
CA GLN A 106 18.90 37.10 14.29
C GLN A 106 18.26 35.76 14.75
N ASP A 107 18.67 35.31 15.94
CA ASP A 107 18.28 34.05 16.58
C ASP A 107 16.79 33.94 16.90
N GLU A 108 16.26 32.72 16.74
CA GLU A 108 15.08 32.25 17.48
C GLU A 108 15.60 31.27 18.54
N PHE A 109 15.40 31.60 19.82
CA PHE A 109 15.75 30.85 21.03
C PHE A 109 17.09 31.16 21.69
N ASP A 110 17.32 32.44 22.00
CA ASP A 110 18.00 32.80 23.24
C ASP A 110 17.08 32.46 24.43
N GLY A 111 17.64 31.97 25.54
CA GLY A 111 16.93 31.33 26.66
C GLY A 111 16.00 32.23 27.47
N ASP A 112 15.91 33.52 27.19
CA ASP A 112 15.19 34.50 28.00
C ASP A 112 13.85 34.89 27.39
N ARG A 113 12.84 34.03 27.64
CA ARG A 113 11.44 34.25 27.23
C ARG A 113 10.73 35.44 27.89
N GLU A 114 11.41 36.27 28.71
CA GLU A 114 10.72 37.28 29.52
C GLU A 114 11.14 38.75 29.30
N LYS A 115 12.09 39.10 28.41
CA LYS A 115 12.62 40.50 28.41
C LYS A 115 12.78 41.25 27.09
N ALA A 116 12.25 40.81 25.94
CA ALA A 116 12.32 41.61 24.71
C ALA A 116 10.94 41.82 24.05
N PRO A 117 10.43 43.06 23.96
CA PRO A 117 9.16 43.35 23.29
C PRO A 117 9.39 43.73 21.82
N PHE A 118 9.85 42.84 20.92
CA PHE A 118 9.89 43.16 19.48
C PHE A 118 9.75 41.92 18.54
N ASN A 119 8.75 41.98 17.66
CA ASN A 119 8.50 41.22 16.41
C ASN A 119 8.24 39.69 16.44
N HIS A 120 6.97 39.30 16.61
CA HIS A 120 6.44 37.97 16.28
C HIS A 120 6.36 37.66 14.75
N HIS A 121 6.81 38.57 13.88
CA HIS A 121 6.68 38.44 12.41
C HIS A 121 7.90 37.80 11.72
N THR A 122 9.10 38.00 12.26
CA THR A 122 10.40 37.53 11.73
C THR A 122 10.47 36.02 11.48
N PRO A 123 10.07 35.13 12.43
CA PRO A 123 10.18 33.68 12.22
C PRO A 123 9.10 33.11 11.28
N ARG A 124 7.94 33.75 11.23
CA ARG A 124 6.86 33.39 10.31
C ARG A 124 7.25 33.69 8.85
N ASN A 125 7.95 34.80 8.63
CA ASN A 125 8.40 35.21 7.30
C ASN A 125 9.51 34.28 6.78
N ARG A 126 10.43 33.82 7.63
CA ARG A 126 11.45 32.81 7.26
C ARG A 126 10.85 31.46 6.89
N LYS A 127 9.88 30.96 7.66
CA LYS A 127 9.16 29.71 7.33
C LYS A 127 8.38 29.83 6.01
N GLN A 128 7.79 31.00 5.73
CA GLN A 128 7.11 31.26 4.46
C GLN A 128 8.09 31.30 3.28
N LEU A 129 9.29 31.84 3.48
CA LEU A 129 10.34 31.85 2.46
C LEU A 129 10.78 30.43 2.10
N TYR A 130 11.06 29.58 3.11
CA TYR A 130 11.42 28.18 2.86
C TYR A 130 10.27 27.41 2.20
N LEU A 131 9.01 27.69 2.57
CA LEU A 131 7.85 27.09 1.91
C LEU A 131 7.74 27.50 0.43
N LEU A 132 8.04 28.76 0.11
CA LEU A 132 8.04 29.28 -1.26
C LEU A 132 9.12 28.59 -2.10
N LEU A 133 10.36 28.55 -1.59
CA LEU A 133 11.48 27.84 -2.22
C LEU A 133 11.18 26.35 -2.39
N TYR A 134 10.55 25.75 -1.39
CA TYR A 134 10.09 24.36 -1.44
C TYR A 134 9.08 24.12 -2.57
N MET A 135 8.02 24.93 -2.67
CA MET A 135 7.00 24.77 -3.72
C MET A 135 7.61 24.95 -5.11
N GLN A 136 8.47 25.95 -5.28
CA GLN A 136 9.16 26.20 -6.55
C GLN A 136 10.05 25.02 -6.96
N HIS A 137 10.87 24.52 -6.03
CA HIS A 137 11.77 23.39 -6.27
C HIS A 137 10.99 22.12 -6.63
N MET A 138 9.89 21.85 -5.92
CA MET A 138 9.04 20.69 -6.19
C MET A 138 8.38 20.76 -7.55
N LEU A 139 7.82 21.91 -7.92
CA LEU A 139 7.20 22.12 -9.24
C LEU A 139 8.21 21.95 -10.36
N TYR A 140 9.41 22.53 -10.20
CA TYR A 140 10.46 22.42 -11.19
C TYR A 140 10.94 20.97 -11.37
N THR A 141 11.22 20.28 -10.26
CA THR A 141 11.72 18.90 -10.31
C THR A 141 10.66 17.97 -10.90
N ALA A 142 9.39 18.11 -10.48
CA ALA A 142 8.26 17.37 -11.08
C ALA A 142 8.14 17.62 -12.59
N GLY A 143 8.32 18.86 -13.03
CA GLY A 143 8.37 19.24 -14.44
C GLY A 143 9.47 18.54 -15.22
N ILE A 144 10.69 18.45 -14.67
CA ILE A 144 11.79 17.70 -15.28
C ILE A 144 11.43 16.21 -15.42
N SER A 145 10.83 15.59 -14.39
CA SER A 145 10.44 14.18 -14.48
C SER A 145 9.35 13.92 -15.52
N VAL A 146 8.37 14.82 -15.66
CA VAL A 146 7.39 14.72 -16.75
C VAL A 146 8.05 14.96 -18.11
N LEU A 147 9.00 15.90 -18.22
CA LEU A 147 9.78 16.11 -19.43
C LEU A 147 10.56 14.86 -19.83
N GLN A 148 11.18 14.16 -18.88
CA GLN A 148 11.86 12.89 -19.13
C GLN A 148 10.89 11.81 -19.61
N LEU A 149 9.70 11.75 -19.01
CA LEU A 149 8.66 10.83 -19.45
C LEU A 149 8.22 11.13 -20.90
N CYS A 150 8.09 12.41 -21.25
CA CYS A 150 7.78 12.84 -22.62
C CYS A 150 8.91 12.50 -23.61
N LYS A 151 10.17 12.78 -23.25
CA LYS A 151 11.34 12.41 -24.07
C LYS A 151 11.41 10.89 -24.28
N PHE A 152 11.12 10.12 -23.24
CA PHE A 152 11.05 8.66 -23.32
C PHE A 152 9.91 8.16 -24.22
N SER A 153 8.72 8.78 -24.16
CA SER A 153 7.61 8.41 -25.05
C SER A 153 7.89 8.80 -26.50
N ASP A 154 8.50 9.96 -26.74
CA ASP A 154 9.00 10.41 -28.04
C ASP A 154 10.02 9.40 -28.62
N ASP A 155 11.00 8.99 -27.82
CA ASP A 155 12.05 8.04 -28.20
C ASP A 155 11.46 6.65 -28.56
N ILE A 156 10.45 6.19 -27.83
CA ILE A 156 9.77 4.91 -28.10
C ILE A 156 9.04 4.94 -29.44
N ILE A 157 8.37 6.05 -29.76
CA ILE A 157 7.70 6.25 -31.04
C ILE A 157 8.73 6.35 -32.16
N ALA A 158 9.80 7.12 -31.96
CA ALA A 158 10.90 7.26 -32.92
C ALA A 158 11.60 5.92 -33.21
N ALA A 159 11.73 5.07 -32.19
CA ALA A 159 12.23 3.70 -32.33
C ALA A 159 11.26 2.74 -33.05
N GLY A 160 10.03 3.17 -33.34
CA GLY A 160 9.02 2.38 -34.05
C GLY A 160 8.48 1.18 -33.26
N ILE A 161 8.69 1.16 -31.93
CA ILE A 161 8.31 0.03 -31.07
C ILE A 161 6.77 -0.06 -30.95
N MET A 162 6.09 1.09 -30.88
CA MET A 162 4.61 1.15 -30.80
C MET A 162 3.90 0.83 -32.12
N SER A 163 4.59 0.91 -33.26
CA SER A 163 4.03 0.52 -34.58
C SER A 163 3.94 -1.00 -34.76
N LYS A 164 4.66 -1.77 -33.92
CA LYS A 164 4.69 -3.23 -34.00
C LYS A 164 3.90 -3.84 -32.83
N SER A 165 2.73 -4.42 -33.13
CA SER A 165 1.97 -5.23 -32.17
C SER A 165 2.65 -6.60 -31.96
N GLY A 166 3.81 -6.60 -31.32
CA GLY A 166 4.50 -7.82 -30.90
C GLY A 166 4.00 -8.24 -29.51
N PRO A 167 3.78 -9.55 -29.26
CA PRO A 167 3.60 -10.01 -27.90
C PRO A 167 4.86 -9.69 -27.08
N ILE A 168 4.69 -9.07 -25.90
CA ILE A 168 5.79 -8.85 -24.94
C ILE A 168 6.11 -10.22 -24.33
N ILE A 169 7.02 -10.95 -24.98
CA ILE A 169 7.51 -12.22 -24.45
C ILE A 169 8.61 -11.90 -23.44
N PRO A 170 8.42 -12.19 -22.13
CA PRO A 170 9.47 -12.01 -21.15
C PRO A 170 10.67 -12.91 -21.54
N PRO A 171 11.92 -12.42 -21.40
CA PRO A 171 13.08 -13.23 -21.71
C PRO A 171 13.09 -14.48 -20.83
N LEU A 172 13.60 -15.60 -21.35
CA LEU A 172 13.64 -16.90 -20.65
C LEU A 172 14.26 -16.81 -19.25
N ILE A 173 15.24 -15.91 -19.07
CA ILE A 173 15.88 -15.65 -17.78
C ILE A 173 14.88 -15.10 -16.74
N THR A 174 13.92 -14.28 -17.18
CA THR A 174 12.83 -13.77 -16.32
C THR A 174 11.84 -14.86 -15.97
N LEU A 175 11.51 -15.76 -16.90
CA LEU A 175 10.67 -16.92 -16.60
C LEU A 175 11.33 -17.86 -15.59
N VAL A 176 12.64 -18.11 -15.73
CA VAL A 176 13.43 -18.88 -14.75
C VAL A 176 13.45 -18.18 -13.39
N LYS A 177 13.59 -16.85 -13.36
CA LYS A 177 13.52 -16.08 -12.10
C LYS A 177 12.15 -16.12 -11.46
N TRP A 178 11.07 -16.09 -12.23
CA TRP A 178 9.72 -16.24 -11.70
C TRP A 178 9.50 -17.65 -11.16
N PHE A 179 9.97 -18.66 -11.88
CA PHE A 179 9.90 -20.04 -11.42
C PHE A 179 10.74 -20.25 -10.16
N SER A 180 11.96 -19.70 -10.10
CA SER A 180 12.79 -19.76 -8.89
C SER A 180 12.17 -18.97 -7.74
N ALA A 181 11.52 -17.84 -8.00
CA ALA A 181 10.82 -17.05 -6.96
C ALA A 181 9.62 -17.77 -6.36
N ILE A 182 8.99 -18.72 -7.07
CA ILE A 182 7.96 -19.60 -6.49
C ILE A 182 8.57 -20.58 -5.48
N PHE A 183 9.84 -20.96 -5.67
CA PHE A 183 10.61 -21.84 -4.77
C PHE A 183 11.44 -21.08 -3.73
N ASP A 184 11.65 -19.78 -3.91
CA ASP A 184 12.45 -18.95 -3.04
C ASP A 184 11.62 -18.59 -1.78
N THR A 185 11.85 -19.36 -0.73
CA THR A 185 11.28 -19.13 0.60
C THR A 185 11.99 -17.98 1.35
N ALA A 186 12.81 -17.17 0.66
CA ALA A 186 13.47 -16.00 1.25
C ALA A 186 12.52 -14.89 1.72
N ASP A 187 11.25 -14.91 1.30
CA ASP A 187 10.18 -14.07 1.87
C ASP A 187 9.44 -14.73 3.06
N ALA A 188 9.91 -15.90 3.53
CA ALA A 188 9.58 -16.38 4.86
C ALA A 188 10.12 -15.34 5.85
N THR A 189 9.22 -14.56 6.44
CA THR A 189 9.49 -13.78 7.63
C THR A 189 10.35 -14.63 8.56
N LEU A 190 11.56 -14.13 8.88
CA LEU A 190 12.43 -14.73 9.89
C LEU A 190 11.56 -15.29 11.02
N PRO A 191 11.67 -16.58 11.39
CA PRO A 191 11.07 -17.03 12.62
C PRO A 191 11.68 -16.15 13.73
N ASP A 192 10.83 -15.35 14.37
CA ASP A 192 11.14 -14.68 15.63
C ASP A 192 11.51 -15.77 16.63
N ASP A 193 12.79 -16.08 16.71
CA ASP A 193 13.37 -17.06 17.63
C ASP A 193 13.90 -16.38 18.89
N GLU A 194 13.27 -15.29 19.30
CA GLU A 194 13.37 -14.75 20.67
C GLU A 194 12.25 -15.33 21.54
N ARG A 195 12.27 -16.65 21.71
CA ARG A 195 11.54 -17.30 22.81
C ARG A 195 12.37 -17.20 24.09
N PRO A 196 11.84 -16.63 25.19
CA PRO A 196 12.47 -16.82 26.50
C PRO A 196 12.49 -18.32 26.82
N ARG A 197 13.67 -18.85 27.15
CA ARG A 197 13.94 -20.29 27.23
C ARG A 197 13.34 -20.95 28.49
N THR A 198 12.63 -20.23 29.35
CA THR A 198 12.11 -20.80 30.60
C THR A 198 10.78 -20.17 31.04
N MET A 199 9.81 -21.02 31.38
CA MET A 199 8.48 -20.64 31.88
C MET A 199 8.54 -19.67 33.09
N LYS A 200 9.60 -19.76 33.90
CA LYS A 200 9.86 -18.89 35.05
C LYS A 200 10.19 -17.44 34.67
N GLU A 201 10.88 -17.20 33.55
CA GLU A 201 11.16 -15.85 33.04
C GLU A 201 9.89 -15.20 32.51
N GLN A 202 9.03 -15.99 31.85
CA GLN A 202 7.70 -15.56 31.41
C GLN A 202 6.87 -15.08 32.60
N THR A 203 6.80 -15.82 33.70
CA THR A 203 6.01 -15.42 34.88
C THR A 203 6.58 -14.18 35.60
N LEU A 204 7.91 -14.00 35.60
CA LEU A 204 8.57 -12.83 36.20
C LEU A 204 8.39 -11.54 35.38
N LEU A 205 8.51 -11.61 34.05
CA LEU A 205 8.23 -10.48 33.15
C LEU A 205 6.72 -10.18 33.06
N PHE A 206 5.87 -11.21 33.06
CA PHE A 206 4.41 -11.08 32.94
C PHE A 206 3.74 -10.66 34.25
N GLY A 207 4.33 -10.97 35.42
CA GLY A 207 3.83 -10.54 36.73
C GLY A 207 3.95 -9.03 36.98
N ILE A 208 4.95 -8.38 36.37
CA ILE A 208 5.20 -6.93 36.50
C ILE A 208 4.59 -6.16 35.31
N ALA A 209 4.70 -6.68 34.08
CA ALA A 209 4.15 -6.02 32.89
C ALA A 209 2.65 -6.27 32.66
N GLY A 210 2.09 -7.38 33.15
CA GLY A 210 0.70 -7.79 32.90
C GLY A 210 -0.36 -6.91 33.57
N LYS A 211 0.03 -6.00 34.48
CA LYS A 211 -0.87 -4.97 35.01
C LYS A 211 -0.96 -3.71 34.12
N VAL A 212 -0.06 -3.54 33.14
CA VAL A 212 0.08 -2.30 32.36
C VAL A 212 -0.11 -2.51 30.85
N THR A 213 0.03 -3.74 30.33
CA THR A 213 -0.11 -4.02 28.89
C THR A 213 -1.55 -3.99 28.41
N ARG A 214 -1.86 -3.15 27.41
CA ARG A 214 -3.16 -3.12 26.73
C ARG A 214 -3.19 -4.18 25.62
N ASN A 215 -4.32 -4.87 25.47
CA ASN A 215 -4.49 -5.81 24.36
C ASN A 215 -4.72 -5.02 23.06
N ILE A 216 -3.74 -5.03 22.15
CA ILE A 216 -3.79 -4.32 20.86
C ILE A 216 -5.03 -4.72 20.04
N GLU A 217 -5.44 -5.98 20.10
CA GLU A 217 -6.48 -6.54 19.22
C GLU A 217 -7.90 -6.37 19.78
N HIS A 218 -8.05 -6.01 21.07
CA HIS A 218 -9.36 -5.92 21.71
C HIS A 218 -9.43 -4.83 22.78
N LEU A 219 -10.46 -3.99 22.69
CA LEU A 219 -10.88 -3.11 23.78
C LEU A 219 -11.39 -3.91 24.99
N PRO A 220 -11.36 -3.35 26.22
CA PRO A 220 -11.80 -4.06 27.41
C PRO A 220 -13.24 -4.59 27.27
N PRO A 221 -13.50 -5.85 27.64
CA PRO A 221 -14.80 -6.48 27.46
C PRO A 221 -15.84 -5.84 28.38
N ARG A 222 -17.00 -5.46 27.83
CA ARG A 222 -18.16 -4.94 28.56
C ARG A 222 -19.18 -6.03 28.85
N ASN A 223 -19.34 -7.01 27.96
CA ASN A 223 -20.39 -8.03 28.05
C ASN A 223 -19.88 -9.40 28.55
N ALA A 224 -20.80 -10.24 29.08
CA ALA A 224 -20.48 -11.61 29.52
C ALA A 224 -19.97 -12.50 28.36
N TYR A 225 -20.52 -12.32 27.15
CA TYR A 225 -20.06 -12.97 25.93
C TYR A 225 -18.60 -12.60 25.58
N GLU A 226 -18.24 -11.32 25.73
CA GLU A 226 -16.87 -10.86 25.46
C GLU A 226 -15.88 -11.41 26.49
N ARG A 227 -16.30 -11.54 27.76
CA ARG A 227 -15.49 -12.19 28.81
C ARG A 227 -15.26 -13.68 28.55
N LEU A 228 -16.28 -14.39 28.06
CA LEU A 228 -16.14 -15.79 27.66
C LEU A 228 -15.18 -15.94 26.47
N GLY A 229 -15.22 -15.02 25.51
CA GLY A 229 -14.27 -14.94 24.40
C GLY A 229 -12.81 -14.78 24.84
N VAL A 230 -12.54 -14.01 25.91
CA VAL A 230 -11.17 -13.89 26.48
C VAL A 230 -10.68 -15.20 27.09
N CYS A 231 -11.57 -15.96 27.75
CA CYS A 231 -11.23 -17.26 28.32
C CYS A 231 -10.88 -18.28 27.23
N ILE A 232 -11.67 -18.29 26.16
CA ILE A 232 -11.41 -19.12 24.97
C ILE A 232 -10.06 -18.72 24.35
N ASN A 233 -9.82 -17.43 24.10
CA ASN A 233 -8.56 -16.95 23.51
C ASN A 233 -7.31 -17.38 24.32
N ARG A 234 -7.37 -17.34 25.66
CA ARG A 234 -6.27 -17.77 26.52
C ARG A 234 -5.98 -19.28 26.42
N PHE A 235 -7.02 -20.10 26.33
CA PHE A 235 -6.88 -21.54 26.09
C PHE A 235 -6.31 -21.83 24.69
N GLN A 236 -6.70 -21.03 23.70
CA GLN A 236 -6.27 -21.18 22.30
C GLN A 236 -4.80 -20.76 22.05
N GLN A 237 -4.27 -19.79 22.81
CA GLN A 237 -2.87 -19.36 22.70
C GLN A 237 -1.85 -20.46 23.08
N PHE A 238 -2.28 -21.51 23.79
CA PHE A 238 -1.44 -22.64 24.18
C PHE A 238 -1.07 -23.57 23.00
N LEU A 239 -1.84 -23.57 21.90
CA LEU A 239 -1.68 -24.52 20.78
C LEU A 239 -0.94 -23.93 19.55
N ARG A 240 -0.09 -22.90 19.74
CA ARG A 240 0.31 -21.98 18.67
C ARG A 240 1.43 -22.48 17.72
N GLY A 241 1.05 -22.78 16.47
CA GLY A 241 1.92 -22.82 15.28
C GLY A 241 1.12 -22.45 14.02
N PRO A 242 1.36 -21.29 13.37
CA PRO A 242 0.43 -20.71 12.38
C PRO A 242 0.27 -21.54 11.10
N GLU A 243 1.37 -21.99 10.50
CA GLU A 243 1.33 -22.75 9.24
C GLU A 243 0.79 -24.17 9.42
N PHE A 244 1.26 -24.84 10.48
CA PHE A 244 0.75 -26.16 10.86
C PHE A 244 -0.74 -26.09 11.24
N SER A 245 -1.18 -25.05 11.95
CA SER A 245 -2.59 -24.87 12.32
C SER A 245 -3.50 -24.68 11.11
N PHE A 246 -3.05 -24.00 10.05
CA PHE A 246 -3.82 -23.87 8.81
C PHE A 246 -3.95 -25.20 8.06
N GLY A 247 -2.84 -25.94 7.91
CA GLY A 247 -2.86 -27.24 7.25
C GLY A 247 -3.70 -28.25 8.04
N PHE A 248 -3.50 -28.30 9.35
CA PHE A 248 -4.20 -29.21 10.26
C PHE A 248 -5.71 -28.96 10.28
N ARG A 249 -6.18 -27.70 10.40
CA ARG A 249 -7.62 -27.41 10.38
C ARG A 249 -8.27 -27.78 9.04
N SER A 250 -7.57 -27.55 7.92
CA SER A 250 -8.08 -27.86 6.59
C SER A 250 -8.19 -29.38 6.41
N ALA A 251 -7.20 -30.12 6.90
CA ALA A 251 -7.24 -31.58 6.98
C ALA A 251 -8.39 -32.07 7.86
N CYS A 252 -8.59 -31.50 9.05
CA CYS A 252 -9.71 -31.88 9.91
C CYS A 252 -11.08 -31.58 9.29
N ALA A 253 -11.24 -30.41 8.64
CA ALA A 253 -12.47 -30.02 7.97
C ALA A 253 -12.82 -30.98 6.84
N THR A 254 -11.86 -31.26 5.95
CA THR A 254 -12.05 -32.19 4.84
C THR A 254 -12.26 -33.62 5.32
N MET A 255 -11.47 -34.07 6.30
CA MET A 255 -11.60 -35.41 6.88
C MET A 255 -12.94 -35.60 7.58
N SER A 256 -13.49 -34.59 8.26
CA SER A 256 -14.80 -34.68 8.91
C SER A 256 -15.94 -34.98 7.94
N CYS A 257 -15.84 -34.49 6.70
CA CYS A 257 -16.79 -34.83 5.64
C CYS A 257 -16.44 -36.16 4.96
N ALA A 258 -15.15 -36.43 4.76
CA ALA A 258 -14.67 -37.61 4.03
C ALA A 258 -14.77 -38.90 4.84
N ILE A 259 -14.76 -38.84 6.17
CA ILE A 259 -14.82 -40.01 7.05
C ILE A 259 -16.05 -40.88 6.78
N LEU A 260 -17.16 -40.26 6.35
CA LEU A 260 -18.39 -40.96 5.96
C LEU A 260 -18.19 -41.94 4.80
N ALA A 261 -17.23 -41.70 3.92
CA ALA A 261 -16.89 -42.60 2.83
C ALA A 261 -16.10 -43.84 3.29
N TYR A 262 -15.38 -43.73 4.40
CA TYR A 262 -14.45 -44.76 4.88
C TYR A 262 -15.07 -45.68 5.94
N LEU A 263 -16.18 -45.29 6.57
CA LEU A 263 -16.94 -46.18 7.46
C LEU A 263 -17.94 -47.02 6.67
N HIS A 264 -17.90 -48.34 6.87
CA HIS A 264 -18.77 -49.30 6.18
C HIS A 264 -20.27 -48.97 6.33
N GLN A 265 -20.70 -48.53 7.52
CA GLN A 265 -22.11 -48.20 7.81
C GLN A 265 -22.60 -46.92 7.10
N THR A 266 -21.70 -45.96 6.82
CA THR A 266 -22.08 -44.65 6.23
C THR A 266 -21.68 -44.52 4.76
N GLN A 267 -20.94 -45.49 4.23
CA GLN A 267 -20.45 -45.50 2.85
C GLN A 267 -21.60 -45.44 1.85
N GLU A 268 -22.70 -46.16 2.11
CA GLU A 268 -23.89 -46.11 1.26
C GLU A 268 -24.52 -44.72 1.24
N ILE A 269 -24.56 -44.02 2.37
CA ILE A 269 -25.08 -42.65 2.46
C ILE A 269 -24.17 -41.70 1.66
N PHE A 270 -22.85 -41.89 1.73
CA PHE A 270 -21.88 -41.07 1.01
C PHE A 270 -22.02 -41.22 -0.52
N THR A 271 -22.19 -42.44 -1.02
CA THR A 271 -22.38 -42.69 -2.46
C THR A 271 -23.78 -42.29 -2.93
N HIS A 272 -24.82 -42.56 -2.13
CA HIS A 272 -26.21 -42.23 -2.42
C HIS A 272 -26.40 -40.71 -2.60
N TYR A 273 -25.94 -39.90 -1.65
CA TYR A 273 -26.08 -38.45 -1.71
C TYR A 273 -24.91 -37.71 -2.36
N ARG A 274 -23.89 -38.45 -2.84
CA ARG A 274 -22.67 -37.90 -3.46
C ARG A 274 -22.02 -36.83 -2.58
N LEU A 275 -21.79 -37.17 -1.30
CA LEU A 275 -21.21 -36.25 -0.31
C LEU A 275 -19.77 -35.84 -0.61
N ILE A 276 -19.14 -36.38 -1.66
CA ILE A 276 -17.85 -35.91 -2.18
C ILE A 276 -17.84 -34.40 -2.47
N TRP A 277 -18.98 -33.84 -2.87
CA TRP A 277 -19.09 -32.40 -3.09
C TRP A 277 -18.98 -31.60 -1.79
N SER A 278 -19.45 -32.14 -0.67
CA SER A 278 -19.21 -31.52 0.63
C SER A 278 -17.71 -31.49 0.98
N VAL A 279 -16.97 -32.55 0.64
CA VAL A 279 -15.51 -32.61 0.87
C VAL A 279 -14.81 -31.52 0.05
N ILE A 280 -15.15 -31.40 -1.24
CA ILE A 280 -14.60 -30.37 -2.15
C ILE A 280 -14.91 -28.96 -1.63
N ILE A 281 -16.16 -28.71 -1.22
CA ILE A 281 -16.59 -27.40 -0.72
C ILE A 281 -15.91 -27.07 0.61
N SER A 282 -15.76 -28.04 1.52
CA SER A 282 -15.05 -27.85 2.77
C SER A 282 -13.58 -27.51 2.54
N ALA A 283 -12.93 -28.13 1.54
CA ALA A 283 -11.55 -27.84 1.17
C ALA A 283 -11.40 -26.42 0.61
N ILE A 284 -12.27 -26.05 -0.34
CA ILE A 284 -12.30 -24.70 -0.94
C ILE A 284 -12.68 -23.65 0.13
N GLY A 285 -13.45 -24.04 1.16
CA GLY A 285 -13.91 -23.20 2.27
C GLY A 285 -12.84 -22.74 3.24
N ALA A 286 -11.77 -23.53 3.37
CA ALA A 286 -10.72 -23.26 4.32
C ALA A 286 -9.84 -22.07 3.89
N ASN A 287 -10.31 -20.83 4.10
CA ASN A 287 -9.51 -19.62 3.86
C ASN A 287 -8.53 -19.33 4.99
N MET A 288 -7.43 -18.65 4.69
CA MET A 288 -6.33 -18.41 5.62
C MET A 288 -6.74 -17.63 6.88
N SER A 289 -7.67 -16.69 6.76
CA SER A 289 -8.16 -15.90 7.91
C SER A 289 -9.66 -16.06 8.14
N ALA A 290 -10.07 -15.95 9.40
CA ALA A 290 -11.47 -16.03 9.81
C ALA A 290 -12.34 -14.93 9.18
N GLY A 291 -11.79 -13.72 8.96
CA GLY A 291 -12.49 -12.63 8.26
C GLY A 291 -12.76 -12.92 6.79
N GLN A 292 -11.79 -13.54 6.08
CA GLN A 292 -12.01 -14.01 4.71
C GLN A 292 -12.99 -15.17 4.63
N SER A 293 -12.88 -16.14 5.55
CA SER A 293 -13.85 -17.23 5.66
C SER A 293 -15.25 -16.69 5.90
N GLY A 294 -15.46 -15.79 6.87
CA GLY A 294 -16.79 -15.25 7.17
C GLY A 294 -17.48 -14.61 5.97
N LEU A 295 -16.78 -13.78 5.19
CA LEU A 295 -17.33 -13.22 3.95
C LEU A 295 -17.58 -14.29 2.88
N SER A 296 -16.63 -15.23 2.72
CA SER A 296 -16.74 -16.32 1.74
C SER A 296 -17.92 -17.24 2.05
N ASP A 297 -18.13 -17.58 3.31
CA ASP A 297 -19.17 -18.48 3.79
C ASP A 297 -20.55 -17.88 3.56
N VAL A 298 -20.73 -16.60 3.88
CA VAL A 298 -21.97 -15.86 3.58
C VAL A 298 -22.24 -15.85 2.07
N LEU A 299 -21.23 -15.55 1.26
CA LEU A 299 -21.37 -15.54 -0.20
C LEU A 299 -21.67 -16.92 -0.78
N ARG A 300 -21.15 -18.00 -0.21
CA ARG A 300 -21.44 -19.38 -0.63
C ARG A 300 -22.86 -19.80 -0.29
N ILE A 301 -23.33 -19.46 0.91
CA ILE A 301 -24.71 -19.76 1.33
C ILE A 301 -25.68 -19.02 0.40
N LEU A 302 -25.51 -17.71 0.24
CA LEU A 302 -26.36 -16.90 -0.65
C LEU A 302 -26.25 -17.33 -2.11
N GLY A 303 -25.03 -17.60 -2.59
CA GLY A 303 -24.78 -18.08 -3.94
C GLY A 303 -25.43 -19.42 -4.21
N SER A 304 -25.45 -20.33 -3.24
CA SER A 304 -26.06 -21.66 -3.39
C SER A 304 -27.59 -21.58 -3.51
N PHE A 305 -28.24 -20.69 -2.74
CA PHE A 305 -29.67 -20.42 -2.90
C PHE A 305 -29.98 -19.76 -4.25
N ALA A 306 -29.16 -18.82 -4.70
CA ALA A 306 -29.31 -18.23 -6.03
C ALA A 306 -29.12 -19.28 -7.15
N ALA A 307 -28.14 -20.16 -7.01
CA ALA A 307 -27.89 -21.25 -7.95
C ALA A 307 -29.08 -22.21 -8.03
N LEU A 308 -29.74 -22.52 -6.91
CA LEU A 308 -30.95 -23.35 -6.90
C LEU A 308 -32.04 -22.76 -7.78
N ILE A 309 -32.32 -21.45 -7.61
CA ILE A 309 -33.33 -20.73 -8.37
C ILE A 309 -32.99 -20.73 -9.85
N ILE A 310 -31.72 -20.49 -10.19
CA ILE A 310 -31.25 -20.47 -11.58
C ILE A 310 -31.34 -21.86 -12.22
N CYS A 311 -30.89 -22.91 -11.52
CA CYS A 311 -31.04 -24.31 -11.98
C CYS A 311 -32.50 -24.65 -12.29
N TYR A 312 -33.43 -24.24 -11.43
CA TYR A 312 -34.85 -24.46 -11.66
C TYR A 312 -35.36 -23.67 -12.85
N ALA A 313 -34.99 -22.40 -13.00
CA ALA A 313 -35.36 -21.61 -14.17
C ALA A 313 -34.85 -22.25 -15.48
N VAL A 314 -33.59 -22.63 -15.51
CA VAL A 314 -32.95 -23.21 -16.71
C VAL A 314 -33.58 -24.55 -17.10
N TRP A 315 -33.96 -25.38 -16.13
CA TRP A 315 -34.57 -26.69 -16.41
C TRP A 315 -36.06 -26.62 -16.74
N TYR A 316 -36.82 -25.79 -16.01
CA TYR A 316 -38.28 -25.76 -16.10
C TYR A 316 -38.83 -24.81 -17.17
N ILE A 317 -38.14 -23.71 -17.52
CA ILE A 317 -38.60 -22.82 -18.62
C ILE A 317 -38.71 -23.58 -19.96
N PRO A 318 -37.73 -24.42 -20.35
CA PRO A 318 -37.83 -25.25 -21.56
C PRO A 318 -38.70 -26.51 -21.39
N ASN A 319 -39.35 -26.71 -20.25
CA ASN A 319 -40.02 -27.97 -19.88
C ASN A 319 -39.10 -29.20 -20.05
N GLY A 320 -37.81 -29.07 -19.74
CA GLY A 320 -36.83 -30.14 -19.87
C GLY A 320 -36.43 -30.54 -21.30
N HIS A 321 -36.83 -29.79 -22.33
CA HIS A 321 -36.33 -30.03 -23.70
C HIS A 321 -34.85 -29.69 -23.80
N VAL A 322 -34.03 -30.66 -24.21
CA VAL A 322 -32.56 -30.57 -24.18
C VAL A 322 -32.03 -29.35 -24.94
N ALA A 323 -32.54 -29.10 -26.14
CA ALA A 323 -32.10 -27.95 -26.95
C ALA A 323 -32.38 -26.61 -26.24
N GLY A 324 -33.57 -26.45 -25.64
CA GLY A 324 -33.91 -25.24 -24.90
C GLY A 324 -33.12 -25.09 -23.60
N VAL A 325 -32.88 -26.19 -22.86
CA VAL A 325 -32.04 -26.19 -21.65
C VAL A 325 -30.63 -25.70 -21.97
N ILE A 326 -30.02 -26.16 -23.08
CA ILE A 326 -28.68 -25.72 -23.48
C ILE A 326 -28.64 -24.23 -23.79
N VAL A 327 -29.64 -23.70 -24.50
CA VAL A 327 -29.70 -22.27 -24.86
C VAL A 327 -29.88 -21.39 -23.61
N ILE A 328 -30.79 -21.77 -22.70
CA ILE A 328 -31.02 -21.00 -21.47
C ILE A 328 -29.83 -21.12 -20.51
N MET A 329 -29.20 -22.29 -20.40
CA MET A 329 -27.98 -22.48 -19.61
C MET A 329 -26.84 -21.59 -20.13
N TRP A 330 -26.65 -21.53 -21.45
CA TRP A 330 -25.66 -20.63 -22.06
C TRP A 330 -25.92 -19.17 -21.70
N LEU A 331 -27.19 -18.74 -21.81
CA LEU A 331 -27.58 -17.36 -21.50
C LEU A 331 -27.34 -17.02 -20.02
N ALA A 332 -27.76 -17.91 -19.10
CA ALA A 332 -27.54 -17.75 -17.66
C ALA A 332 -26.05 -17.72 -17.31
N SER A 333 -25.26 -18.64 -17.87
CA SER A 333 -23.81 -18.69 -17.71
C SER A 333 -23.11 -17.44 -18.25
N PHE A 334 -23.57 -16.89 -19.37
CA PHE A 334 -23.03 -15.64 -19.93
C PHE A 334 -23.21 -14.45 -18.96
N PHE A 335 -24.40 -14.30 -18.39
CA PHE A 335 -24.66 -13.26 -17.38
C PHE A 335 -23.81 -13.46 -16.12
N GLN A 336 -23.68 -14.69 -15.64
CA GLN A 336 -22.84 -14.98 -14.47
C GLN A 336 -21.36 -14.66 -14.72
N MET A 337 -20.85 -14.98 -15.92
CA MET A 337 -19.46 -14.68 -16.29
C MET A 337 -19.20 -13.17 -16.34
N TYR A 338 -20.16 -12.39 -16.83
CA TYR A 338 -20.09 -10.93 -16.79
C TYR A 338 -19.93 -10.41 -15.35
N PHE A 339 -20.73 -10.91 -14.41
CA PHE A 339 -20.67 -10.49 -13.00
C PHE A 339 -19.38 -10.93 -12.30
N LEU A 340 -18.87 -12.12 -12.63
CA LEU A 340 -17.61 -12.63 -12.13
C LEU A 340 -16.44 -11.70 -12.49
N ILE A 341 -16.39 -11.20 -13.73
CA ILE A 341 -15.33 -10.31 -14.22
C ILE A 341 -15.53 -8.88 -13.69
N ARG A 342 -16.77 -8.37 -13.66
CA ARG A 342 -17.07 -6.99 -13.28
C ARG A 342 -16.80 -6.70 -11.81
N TRP A 343 -16.98 -7.70 -10.93
CA TRP A 343 -16.84 -7.57 -9.47
C TRP A 343 -15.92 -8.64 -8.87
N PRO A 344 -14.59 -8.51 -9.03
CA PRO A 344 -13.63 -9.49 -8.55
C PRO A 344 -13.66 -9.69 -7.02
N LYS A 345 -14.18 -8.70 -6.27
CA LYS A 345 -14.34 -8.78 -4.81
C LYS A 345 -15.28 -9.92 -4.36
N TYR A 346 -16.23 -10.33 -5.20
CA TYR A 346 -17.23 -11.35 -4.89
C TYR A 346 -17.06 -12.62 -5.74
N ILE A 347 -15.85 -12.84 -6.27
CA ILE A 347 -15.55 -13.93 -7.22
C ILE A 347 -16.00 -15.30 -6.69
N ILE A 348 -15.82 -15.57 -5.40
CA ILE A 348 -16.17 -16.86 -4.81
C ILE A 348 -17.67 -17.15 -4.87
N GLY A 349 -18.52 -16.14 -4.67
CA GLY A 349 -19.97 -16.30 -4.70
C GLY A 349 -20.47 -16.59 -6.10
N TRP A 350 -20.01 -15.82 -7.09
CA TRP A 350 -20.35 -16.03 -8.50
C TRP A 350 -19.82 -17.36 -9.05
N LEU A 351 -18.62 -17.76 -8.63
CA LEU A 351 -18.03 -19.03 -8.99
C LEU A 351 -18.82 -20.21 -8.44
N VAL A 352 -19.31 -20.15 -7.19
CA VAL A 352 -20.19 -21.18 -6.62
C VAL A 352 -21.51 -21.27 -7.40
N ILE A 353 -22.10 -20.15 -7.80
CA ILE A 353 -23.33 -20.13 -8.61
C ILE A 353 -23.11 -20.86 -9.94
N LEU A 354 -22.08 -20.44 -10.70
CA LEU A 354 -21.78 -20.98 -12.02
C LEU A 354 -21.45 -22.47 -11.98
N ILE A 355 -20.59 -22.89 -11.06
CA ILE A 355 -20.20 -24.29 -10.93
C ILE A 355 -21.41 -25.15 -10.54
N THR A 356 -22.25 -24.68 -9.62
CA THR A 356 -23.45 -25.42 -9.18
C THR A 356 -24.45 -25.57 -10.31
N GLU A 357 -24.65 -24.53 -11.13
CA GLU A 357 -25.52 -24.59 -12.31
C GLU A 357 -25.04 -25.63 -13.33
N VAL A 358 -23.82 -25.44 -13.84
CA VAL A 358 -23.27 -26.25 -14.93
C VAL A 358 -23.21 -27.72 -14.54
N LEU A 359 -22.81 -28.02 -13.30
CA LEU A 359 -22.77 -29.39 -12.81
C LEU A 359 -24.16 -29.98 -12.66
N SER A 360 -25.09 -29.28 -11.98
CA SER A 360 -26.42 -29.83 -11.70
C SER A 360 -27.18 -30.17 -12.99
N ILE A 361 -27.15 -29.25 -13.96
CA ILE A 361 -27.79 -29.45 -15.27
C ILE A 361 -27.02 -30.46 -16.12
N GLY A 362 -25.69 -30.43 -16.08
CA GLY A 362 -24.83 -31.37 -16.79
C GLY A 362 -25.10 -32.82 -16.41
N TYR A 363 -25.31 -33.11 -15.12
CA TYR A 363 -25.70 -34.45 -14.66
C TYR A 363 -27.05 -34.90 -15.22
N GLU A 364 -28.05 -34.02 -15.21
CA GLU A 364 -29.37 -34.34 -15.75
C GLU A 364 -29.33 -34.62 -17.25
N LEU A 365 -28.56 -33.82 -18.00
CA LEU A 365 -28.35 -34.04 -19.43
C LEU A 365 -27.59 -35.35 -19.71
N GLN A 366 -26.59 -35.67 -18.88
CA GLN A 366 -25.85 -36.93 -18.96
C GLN A 366 -26.76 -38.13 -18.72
N VAL A 367 -27.60 -38.09 -17.68
CA VAL A 367 -28.59 -39.15 -17.38
C VAL A 367 -29.59 -39.30 -18.52
N LYS A 368 -30.08 -38.18 -19.11
CA LYS A 368 -30.96 -38.23 -20.29
C LYS A 368 -30.29 -38.85 -21.51
N LYS A 369 -28.97 -38.70 -21.68
CA LYS A 369 -28.24 -39.25 -22.83
C LYS A 369 -27.88 -40.72 -22.67
N ILE A 370 -27.44 -41.14 -21.48
CA ILE A 370 -26.95 -42.50 -21.18
C ILE A 370 -28.10 -43.45 -20.84
N GLY A 371 -29.21 -42.92 -20.31
CA GLY A 371 -30.35 -43.68 -19.82
C GLY A 371 -30.19 -44.09 -18.34
N LYS A 372 -31.32 -44.19 -17.61
CA LYS A 372 -31.33 -44.42 -16.16
C LYS A 372 -30.66 -45.73 -15.74
N VAL A 373 -30.95 -46.82 -16.46
CA VAL A 373 -30.42 -48.17 -16.17
C VAL A 373 -28.89 -48.20 -16.24
N ASN A 374 -28.32 -47.54 -17.25
CA ASN A 374 -26.87 -47.48 -17.43
C ASN A 374 -26.21 -46.51 -16.43
N ALA A 375 -26.91 -45.44 -16.03
CA ALA A 375 -26.43 -44.52 -15.00
C ALA A 375 -26.39 -45.17 -13.61
N GLU A 376 -27.38 -46.01 -13.28
CA GLU A 376 -27.48 -46.74 -12.01
C GLU A 376 -26.54 -47.94 -11.91
N SER A 377 -26.04 -48.46 -13.04
CA SER A 377 -25.12 -49.60 -13.10
C SER A 377 -23.80 -49.40 -12.33
N THR A 378 -23.44 -48.15 -12.06
CA THR A 378 -22.24 -47.76 -11.29
C THR A 378 -22.48 -47.66 -9.77
N GLY A 379 -23.68 -48.03 -9.29
CA GLY A 379 -24.08 -47.90 -7.89
C GLY A 379 -24.47 -46.47 -7.50
N ILE A 380 -24.72 -45.61 -8.49
CA ILE A 380 -25.08 -44.21 -8.30
C ILE A 380 -26.59 -44.05 -8.49
N TYR A 381 -27.29 -43.64 -7.43
CA TYR A 381 -28.73 -43.40 -7.48
C TYR A 381 -29.07 -42.16 -8.33
N VAL A 382 -30.11 -42.28 -9.16
CA VAL A 382 -30.61 -41.21 -10.03
C VAL A 382 -31.82 -40.56 -9.36
N PHE A 383 -31.69 -39.28 -9.02
CA PHE A 383 -32.78 -38.51 -8.44
C PHE A 383 -33.56 -37.72 -9.50
N PRO A 384 -34.80 -37.28 -9.20
CA PRO A 384 -35.51 -36.32 -10.03
C PRO A 384 -34.77 -34.96 -10.13
N PRO A 385 -34.94 -34.20 -11.23
CA PRO A 385 -34.20 -32.95 -11.47
C PRO A 385 -34.34 -31.89 -10.36
N TYR A 386 -35.54 -31.74 -9.78
CA TYR A 386 -35.75 -30.79 -8.67
C TYR A 386 -34.96 -31.18 -7.41
N TYR A 387 -34.77 -32.48 -7.20
CA TYR A 387 -34.09 -33.02 -6.03
C TYR A 387 -32.57 -32.95 -6.18
N VAL A 388 -32.03 -33.11 -7.40
CA VAL A 388 -30.58 -33.01 -7.65
C VAL A 388 -30.04 -31.64 -7.29
N ALA A 389 -30.67 -30.55 -7.74
CA ALA A 389 -30.21 -29.21 -7.42
C ALA A 389 -30.33 -28.90 -5.90
N ALA A 390 -31.43 -29.31 -5.27
CA ALA A 390 -31.62 -29.13 -3.82
C ALA A 390 -30.59 -29.90 -2.99
N LEU A 391 -30.31 -31.15 -3.39
CA LEU A 391 -29.30 -31.98 -2.75
C LEU A 391 -27.90 -31.36 -2.87
N ARG A 392 -27.59 -30.74 -4.02
CA ARG A 392 -26.32 -30.02 -4.20
C ARG A 392 -26.17 -28.86 -3.24
N VAL A 393 -27.22 -28.04 -3.11
CA VAL A 393 -27.22 -26.96 -2.12
C VAL A 393 -27.04 -27.52 -0.71
N ALA A 394 -27.73 -28.61 -0.35
CA ALA A 394 -27.56 -29.25 0.96
C ALA A 394 -26.11 -29.72 1.20
N CYS A 395 -25.45 -30.32 0.19
CA CYS A 395 -24.04 -30.70 0.27
C CYS A 395 -23.10 -29.49 0.42
N VAL A 396 -23.39 -28.38 -0.27
CA VAL A 396 -22.61 -27.13 -0.13
C VAL A 396 -22.78 -26.54 1.27
N LEU A 397 -24.01 -26.54 1.80
CA LEU A 397 -24.29 -26.09 3.17
C LEU A 397 -23.58 -26.97 4.19
N TRP A 398 -23.61 -28.30 4.05
CA TRP A 398 -22.88 -29.22 4.92
C TRP A 398 -21.36 -28.96 4.91
N GLY A 399 -20.76 -28.83 3.73
CA GLY A 399 -19.33 -28.54 3.59
C GLY A 399 -18.95 -27.16 4.13
N THR A 400 -19.84 -26.18 3.97
CA THR A 400 -19.65 -24.82 4.53
C THR A 400 -19.75 -24.84 6.05
N CYS A 401 -20.70 -25.58 6.64
CA CYS A 401 -20.82 -25.76 8.10
C CYS A 401 -19.56 -26.42 8.70
N ALA A 402 -19.04 -27.48 8.07
CA ALA A 402 -17.79 -28.10 8.48
C ALA A 402 -16.62 -27.11 8.40
N SER A 403 -16.54 -26.33 7.32
CA SER A 403 -15.51 -25.30 7.15
C SER A 403 -15.61 -24.20 8.21
N ILE A 404 -16.81 -23.72 8.53
CA ILE A 404 -17.06 -22.75 9.60
C ILE A 404 -16.58 -23.30 10.94
N PHE A 405 -16.97 -24.53 11.28
CA PHE A 405 -16.63 -25.17 12.55
C PHE A 405 -15.10 -25.22 12.77
N PHE A 406 -14.36 -25.73 11.79
CA PHE A 406 -12.90 -25.83 11.86
C PHE A 406 -12.16 -24.52 11.54
N THR A 407 -12.85 -23.49 11.05
CA THR A 407 -12.28 -22.14 10.94
C THR A 407 -12.18 -21.47 12.30
N TYR A 408 -13.14 -21.72 13.20
CA TYR A 408 -13.16 -21.12 14.54
C TYR A 408 -12.54 -21.99 15.64
N LEU A 409 -12.43 -23.31 15.43
CA LEU A 409 -11.88 -24.28 16.39
C LEU A 409 -10.69 -25.03 15.76
N PRO A 410 -9.52 -25.19 16.40
CA PRO A 410 -9.14 -24.74 17.74
C PRO A 410 -8.55 -23.32 17.81
N TYR A 411 -7.94 -22.78 16.73
CA TYR A 411 -7.33 -21.44 16.71
C TYR A 411 -7.71 -20.69 15.43
N PRO A 412 -8.52 -19.61 15.50
CA PRO A 412 -8.79 -18.78 14.32
C PRO A 412 -7.59 -17.89 14.03
N ILE A 413 -7.09 -17.95 12.79
CA ILE A 413 -6.19 -16.92 12.28
C ILE A 413 -7.04 -15.67 12.03
N THR A 414 -6.92 -14.67 12.88
CA THR A 414 -7.77 -13.48 12.84
C THR A 414 -7.28 -12.50 11.76
N ALA A 415 -8.20 -11.82 11.07
CA ALA A 415 -7.83 -10.73 10.15
C ALA A 415 -7.17 -9.58 10.92
N ARG A 416 -7.51 -9.45 12.21
CA ARG A 416 -6.88 -8.53 13.20
C ARG A 416 -5.40 -8.82 13.39
N GLY A 417 -5.06 -10.09 13.60
CA GLY A 417 -3.69 -10.54 13.81
C GLY A 417 -2.86 -10.38 12.54
N LEU A 418 -3.44 -10.65 11.37
CA LEU A 418 -2.79 -10.37 10.07
C LEU A 418 -2.58 -8.88 9.87
N LEU A 419 -3.61 -8.06 10.08
CA LEU A 419 -3.54 -6.60 10.00
C LEU A 419 -2.41 -6.05 10.87
N ARG A 420 -2.31 -6.52 12.12
CA ARG A 420 -1.28 -6.09 13.07
C ARG A 420 0.13 -6.50 12.61
N LYS A 421 0.30 -7.74 12.13
CA LYS A 421 1.59 -8.23 11.60
C LYS A 421 2.02 -7.48 10.34
N ASP A 422 1.12 -7.34 9.36
CA ASP A 422 1.38 -6.62 8.12
C ASP A 422 1.74 -5.15 8.41
N MET A 423 1.04 -4.52 9.35
CA MET A 423 1.34 -3.16 9.79
C MET A 423 2.74 -3.05 10.43
N ALA A 424 3.13 -4.00 11.29
CA ALA A 424 4.48 -4.03 11.84
C ALA A 424 5.55 -4.17 10.74
N VAL A 425 5.32 -5.06 9.77
CA VAL A 425 6.21 -5.21 8.60
C VAL A 425 6.32 -3.91 7.82
N VAL A 426 5.22 -3.19 7.60
CA VAL A 426 5.25 -1.88 6.92
C VAL A 426 6.03 -0.84 7.73
N ILE A 427 5.85 -0.78 9.05
CA ILE A 427 6.63 0.12 9.92
C ILE A 427 8.13 -0.21 9.82
N GLN A 428 8.49 -1.50 9.84
CA GLN A 428 9.88 -1.93 9.69
C GLN A 428 10.47 -1.56 8.32
N LEU A 429 9.71 -1.81 7.26
CA LEU A 429 10.12 -1.44 5.90
C LEU A 429 10.28 0.07 5.77
N LEU A 430 9.41 0.85 6.42
CA LEU A 430 9.51 2.30 6.44
C LEU A 430 10.76 2.78 7.20
N ALA A 431 11.13 2.12 8.31
CA ALA A 431 12.38 2.37 9.03
C ALA A 431 13.60 2.13 8.12
N ASN A 432 13.62 0.99 7.44
CA ASN A 432 14.68 0.63 6.50
C ASN A 432 14.71 1.58 5.30
N TYR A 433 13.55 1.99 4.79
CA TYR A 433 13.42 2.96 3.71
C TYR A 433 14.00 4.32 4.11
N HIS A 434 13.68 4.80 5.32
CA HIS A 434 14.27 6.01 5.89
C HIS A 434 15.80 5.91 5.97
N ALA A 435 16.35 4.79 6.46
CA ALA A 435 17.79 4.56 6.53
C ALA A 435 18.46 4.58 5.13
N VAL A 436 17.83 3.94 4.14
CA VAL A 436 18.33 3.91 2.75
C VAL A 436 18.27 5.31 2.12
N VAL A 437 17.19 6.07 2.33
CA VAL A 437 17.08 7.45 1.83
C VAL A 437 18.15 8.32 2.46
N HIS A 438 18.34 8.24 3.78
CA HIS A 438 19.36 9.00 4.48
C HIS A 438 20.78 8.68 3.96
N SER A 439 21.12 7.39 3.87
CA SER A 439 22.41 6.97 3.31
C SER A 439 22.60 7.41 1.85
N THR A 440 21.53 7.44 1.06
CA THR A 440 21.57 7.96 -0.32
C THR A 440 21.90 9.46 -0.35
N ILE A 441 21.27 10.25 0.53
CA ILE A 441 21.54 11.69 0.65
C ILE A 441 23.00 11.93 1.03
N LYS A 442 23.52 11.16 1.99
CA LYS A 442 24.94 11.21 2.39
C LYS A 442 25.87 10.91 1.21
N VAL A 443 25.61 9.84 0.46
CA VAL A 443 26.45 9.45 -0.68
C VAL A 443 26.42 10.49 -1.81
N ARG A 444 25.25 11.08 -2.07
CA ARG A 444 25.07 12.20 -3.02
C ARG A 444 25.93 13.40 -2.66
N LEU A 445 25.86 13.80 -1.40
CA LEU A 445 26.56 14.99 -0.91
C LEU A 445 28.07 14.81 -0.82
N LEU A 446 28.54 13.58 -0.63
CA LEU A 446 29.96 13.24 -0.73
C LEU A 446 30.44 13.11 -2.19
N GLY A 447 29.54 13.18 -3.18
CA GLY A 447 29.86 12.93 -4.59
C GLY A 447 30.35 11.50 -4.87
N LYS A 448 30.06 10.55 -3.97
CA LYS A 448 30.54 9.14 -4.04
C LYS A 448 29.51 8.19 -4.64
N GLU A 449 28.52 8.72 -5.35
CA GLU A 449 27.40 7.95 -5.90
C GLU A 449 27.84 7.01 -7.03
N GLY A 450 28.95 7.33 -7.70
CA GLY A 450 29.46 6.61 -8.87
C GLY A 450 28.74 6.99 -10.16
N ASP A 451 29.14 6.41 -11.29
CA ASP A 451 28.41 6.59 -12.54
C ASP A 451 27.10 5.77 -12.50
N VAL A 452 25.98 6.37 -12.90
CA VAL A 452 24.66 5.70 -12.98
C VAL A 452 24.66 4.63 -14.08
N SER A 453 25.55 4.77 -15.06
CA SER A 453 25.72 3.81 -16.16
C SER A 453 26.31 2.47 -15.71
N GLU A 454 26.95 2.42 -14.54
CA GLU A 454 27.57 1.22 -14.00
C GLU A 454 26.60 0.44 -13.10
N LYS A 455 26.23 -0.78 -13.52
CA LYS A 455 25.20 -1.62 -12.89
C LYS A 455 25.50 -2.04 -11.44
N HIS A 456 26.72 -1.83 -10.93
CA HIS A 456 27.13 -2.13 -9.55
C HIS A 456 27.48 -0.90 -8.72
N SER A 457 27.28 0.29 -9.28
CA SER A 457 27.50 1.56 -8.61
C SER A 457 26.69 1.68 -7.31
N HIS A 458 27.25 2.40 -6.33
CA HIS A 458 26.62 2.59 -5.02
C HIS A 458 25.25 3.28 -5.18
N GLY A 459 25.14 4.26 -6.08
CA GLY A 459 23.87 4.94 -6.41
C GLY A 459 22.82 4.01 -7.00
N ASP A 460 23.17 3.18 -7.99
CA ASP A 460 22.22 2.25 -8.62
C ASP A 460 21.74 1.16 -7.65
N ARG A 461 22.61 0.66 -6.77
CA ARG A 461 22.21 -0.28 -5.71
C ARG A 461 21.22 0.35 -4.72
N MET A 462 21.47 1.58 -4.27
CA MET A 462 20.58 2.29 -3.36
C MET A 462 19.26 2.66 -4.03
N ALA A 463 19.29 3.12 -5.28
CA ALA A 463 18.11 3.46 -6.07
C ALA A 463 17.22 2.23 -6.32
N ARG A 464 17.78 1.08 -6.68
CA ARG A 464 17.04 -0.18 -6.81
C ARG A 464 16.44 -0.64 -5.49
N THR A 465 17.21 -0.57 -4.40
CA THR A 465 16.73 -0.94 -3.05
C THR A 465 15.56 -0.05 -2.62
N ARG A 466 15.69 1.28 -2.81
CA ARG A 466 14.64 2.25 -2.53
C ARG A 466 13.36 1.98 -3.33
N LYS A 467 13.48 1.74 -4.65
CA LYS A 467 12.34 1.40 -5.52
C LYS A 467 11.67 0.09 -5.09
N ALA A 468 12.46 -0.94 -4.77
CA ALA A 468 11.95 -2.23 -4.31
C ALA A 468 11.19 -2.11 -2.97
N MET A 469 11.75 -1.40 -2.00
CA MET A 469 11.10 -1.14 -0.71
C MET A 469 9.82 -0.32 -0.88
N PHE A 470 9.84 0.74 -1.69
CA PHE A 470 8.66 1.54 -1.98
C PHE A 470 7.52 0.69 -2.58
N ASN A 471 7.83 -0.12 -3.60
CA ASN A 471 6.85 -1.02 -4.22
C ASN A 471 6.29 -2.06 -3.24
N LYS A 472 7.15 -2.62 -2.36
CA LYS A 472 6.73 -3.57 -1.33
C LYS A 472 5.80 -2.91 -0.30
N ILE A 473 6.15 -1.71 0.19
CA ILE A 473 5.29 -0.92 1.11
C ILE A 473 3.94 -0.62 0.45
N MET A 474 3.92 -0.21 -0.82
CA MET A 474 2.67 0.10 -1.53
C MET A 474 1.77 -1.15 -1.67
N THR A 475 2.36 -2.29 -2.02
CA THR A 475 1.63 -3.57 -2.14
C THR A 475 1.05 -4.02 -0.80
N LEU A 476 1.84 -3.94 0.27
CA LEU A 476 1.39 -4.26 1.63
C LEU A 476 0.33 -3.29 2.13
N SER A 477 0.40 -2.01 1.76
CA SER A 477 -0.60 -1.01 2.12
C SER A 477 -1.98 -1.34 1.54
N VAL A 478 -2.04 -1.93 0.33
CA VAL A 478 -3.29 -2.45 -0.25
C VAL A 478 -3.80 -3.65 0.56
N SER A 479 -2.93 -4.57 0.95
CA SER A 479 -3.27 -5.72 1.82
C SER A 479 -3.83 -5.28 3.18
N ILE A 480 -3.16 -4.33 3.85
CA ILE A 480 -3.57 -3.77 5.13
C ILE A 480 -4.97 -3.14 5.03
N ASN A 481 -5.21 -2.32 3.99
CA ASN A 481 -6.53 -1.73 3.76
C ASN A 481 -7.61 -2.80 3.50
N HIS A 482 -7.26 -3.89 2.81
CA HIS A 482 -8.15 -5.02 2.61
C HIS A 482 -8.45 -5.76 3.93
N ASN A 483 -7.45 -5.98 4.78
CA ASN A 483 -7.62 -6.61 6.08
C ASN A 483 -8.47 -5.77 7.04
N VAL A 484 -8.37 -4.43 6.98
CA VAL A 484 -9.28 -3.51 7.70
C VAL A 484 -10.74 -3.67 7.25
N TYR A 485 -10.99 -3.96 5.96
CA TYR A 485 -12.34 -4.24 5.46
C TYR A 485 -12.84 -5.61 5.93
N LEU A 486 -12.02 -6.65 5.80
CA LEU A 486 -12.36 -8.03 6.18
C LEU A 486 -12.66 -8.19 7.67
N GLN A 487 -12.02 -7.38 8.49
CA GLN A 487 -12.23 -7.32 9.93
C GLN A 487 -13.70 -7.10 10.34
N LYS A 488 -14.54 -6.47 9.49
CA LYS A 488 -15.98 -6.30 9.76
C LYS A 488 -16.74 -7.62 9.79
N TYR A 489 -16.26 -8.63 9.07
CA TYR A 489 -16.92 -9.93 8.90
C TYR A 489 -16.42 -10.97 9.91
N GLU A 490 -15.53 -10.59 10.82
CA GLU A 490 -15.00 -11.46 11.86
C GLU A 490 -15.75 -11.27 13.19
N PRO A 491 -16.20 -12.35 13.86
CA PRO A 491 -16.84 -12.23 15.17
C PRO A 491 -15.87 -11.61 16.20
N SER A 492 -16.37 -10.65 17.00
CA SER A 492 -15.57 -9.96 18.01
C SER A 492 -15.51 -10.74 19.33
N LEU A 493 -14.77 -11.85 19.31
CA LEU A 493 -14.43 -12.58 20.53
C LEU A 493 -13.47 -11.74 21.37
N GLY A 494 -13.85 -11.30 22.57
CA GLY A 494 -12.96 -10.60 23.50
C GLY A 494 -13.00 -9.07 23.50
N GLY A 495 -13.91 -8.44 22.73
CA GLY A 495 -14.12 -6.99 22.73
C GLY A 495 -14.06 -6.35 21.34
N ARG A 496 -14.51 -5.09 21.24
CA ARG A 496 -14.50 -4.32 19.97
C ARG A 496 -13.07 -4.03 19.52
N PHE A 497 -12.84 -4.06 18.22
CA PHE A 497 -11.55 -3.76 17.62
C PHE A 497 -11.41 -2.25 17.36
N PRO A 498 -10.26 -1.62 17.68
CA PRO A 498 -10.06 -0.18 17.53
C PRO A 498 -9.77 0.24 16.07
N VAL A 499 -10.76 0.07 15.18
CA VAL A 499 -10.63 0.38 13.74
C VAL A 499 -10.12 1.80 13.48
N ALA A 500 -10.55 2.78 14.28
CA ALA A 500 -10.16 4.17 14.11
C ALA A 500 -8.65 4.39 14.34
N ILE A 501 -8.08 3.76 15.37
CA ILE A 501 -6.65 3.89 15.69
C ILE A 501 -5.81 3.25 14.58
N PHE A 502 -6.17 2.06 14.12
CA PHE A 502 -5.47 1.41 13.00
C PHE A 502 -5.55 2.22 11.71
N LYS A 503 -6.72 2.80 11.38
CA LYS A 503 -6.85 3.68 10.21
C LYS A 503 -6.00 4.94 10.33
N ASP A 504 -5.91 5.53 11.52
CA ASP A 504 -5.06 6.69 11.76
C ASP A 504 -3.58 6.32 11.59
N ILE A 505 -3.13 5.19 12.16
CA ILE A 505 -1.76 4.68 11.94
C ILE A 505 -1.48 4.46 10.45
N ILE A 506 -2.38 3.83 9.71
CA ILE A 506 -2.21 3.61 8.26
C ILE A 506 -2.05 4.96 7.53
N SER A 507 -2.91 5.93 7.82
CA SER A 507 -2.82 7.26 7.22
C SER A 507 -1.50 7.96 7.57
N GLN A 508 -1.04 7.83 8.82
CA GLN A 508 0.24 8.38 9.26
C GLN A 508 1.43 7.71 8.56
N LEU A 509 1.40 6.39 8.35
CA LEU A 509 2.44 5.65 7.63
C LEU A 509 2.49 6.02 6.14
N THR A 510 1.34 6.18 5.49
CA THR A 510 1.29 6.69 4.10
C THR A 510 1.88 8.09 4.01
N ASN A 511 1.47 9.00 4.91
CA ASN A 511 2.02 10.36 4.94
C ASN A 511 3.54 10.38 5.19
N LEU A 512 4.05 9.51 6.08
CA LEU A 512 5.48 9.41 6.34
C LEU A 512 6.23 8.86 5.12
N LEU A 513 5.69 7.85 4.44
CA LEU A 513 6.25 7.34 3.19
C LEU A 513 6.34 8.44 2.14
N ASP A 514 5.27 9.22 1.96
CA ASP A 514 5.21 10.32 1.02
C ASP A 514 6.28 11.36 1.35
N LEU A 515 6.38 11.80 2.60
CA LEU A 515 7.39 12.77 3.05
C LEU A 515 8.83 12.26 2.84
N ILE A 516 9.14 11.01 3.20
CA ILE A 516 10.49 10.44 3.04
C ILE A 516 10.82 10.23 1.56
N SER A 517 9.83 9.84 0.74
CA SER A 517 10.02 9.70 -0.70
C SER A 517 10.26 11.06 -1.38
N LEU A 518 9.54 12.09 -0.93
CA LEU A 518 9.71 13.47 -1.37
C LEU A 518 11.09 14.01 -0.99
N LEU A 519 11.57 13.71 0.22
CA LEU A 519 12.92 14.02 0.66
C LEU A 519 13.95 13.39 -0.29
N SER A 520 13.80 12.10 -0.60
CA SER A 520 14.70 11.41 -1.53
C SER A 520 14.69 11.98 -2.95
N TYR A 521 13.57 12.55 -3.38
CA TYR A 521 13.43 13.14 -4.71
C TYR A 521 14.00 14.56 -4.77
N SER A 522 13.75 15.37 -3.73
CA SER A 522 14.27 16.74 -3.61
C SER A 522 15.78 16.83 -3.72
N THR A 523 16.48 15.79 -3.24
CA THR A 523 17.94 15.69 -3.18
C THR A 523 18.56 15.15 -4.47
N GLN A 524 17.77 14.83 -5.51
CA GLN A 524 18.31 14.47 -6.85
C GLN A 524 19.04 15.65 -7.50
N VAL A 525 18.79 16.88 -7.06
CA VAL A 525 19.54 18.05 -7.53
C VAL A 525 21.03 17.99 -7.13
N TRP A 526 21.38 17.22 -6.10
CA TRP A 526 22.77 17.01 -5.68
C TRP A 526 23.45 15.80 -6.36
N GLU A 527 22.78 15.14 -7.31
CA GLU A 527 23.30 13.97 -8.01
C GLU A 527 24.35 14.37 -9.06
N VAL A 528 25.59 13.91 -8.89
CA VAL A 528 26.75 14.26 -9.75
C VAL A 528 26.63 13.69 -11.17
N SER A 529 25.91 12.58 -11.32
CA SER A 529 25.77 11.82 -12.58
C SER A 529 24.33 11.77 -13.13
N GLY A 530 23.42 12.55 -12.52
CA GLY A 530 21.98 12.49 -12.81
C GLY A 530 21.59 13.26 -14.08
N VAL A 531 20.34 13.11 -14.51
CA VAL A 531 19.80 13.79 -15.70
C VAL A 531 19.84 15.33 -15.57
N THR A 532 19.90 15.84 -14.35
CA THR A 532 20.08 17.26 -13.99
C THR A 532 21.50 17.79 -14.18
N LYS A 533 22.47 16.96 -14.59
CA LYS A 533 23.86 17.34 -14.87
C LYS A 533 23.99 18.55 -15.81
N TYR A 534 23.11 18.65 -16.82
CA TYR A 534 23.14 19.73 -17.81
C TYR A 534 22.64 21.08 -17.29
N CYS A 535 21.89 21.11 -16.18
CA CYS A 535 21.36 22.36 -15.62
C CYS A 535 22.28 22.98 -14.54
N PHE A 536 23.20 22.21 -13.93
CA PHE A 536 23.82 22.62 -12.66
C PHE A 536 25.36 22.49 -12.59
N ALA A 537 26.01 21.92 -13.61
CA ALA A 537 27.45 21.64 -13.60
C ALA A 537 28.37 22.82 -13.99
N HIS A 538 27.92 24.08 -13.94
CA HIS A 538 28.68 25.22 -14.48
C HIS A 538 29.16 26.28 -13.48
N SER A 539 28.90 26.15 -12.17
CA SER A 539 29.52 27.07 -11.19
C SER A 539 30.49 26.34 -10.24
N PRO A 540 31.77 26.75 -10.16
CA PRO A 540 32.73 26.23 -9.17
C PRO A 540 32.33 26.55 -7.72
N GLU A 541 31.49 27.56 -7.49
CA GLU A 541 30.96 27.93 -6.17
C GLU A 541 30.02 26.85 -5.60
N ASN A 542 29.19 26.23 -6.45
CA ASN A 542 28.31 25.11 -6.07
C ASN A 542 29.09 23.90 -5.53
N ALA A 543 30.30 23.64 -6.06
CA ALA A 543 31.13 22.52 -5.62
C ALA A 543 31.71 22.77 -4.22
N MET A 544 32.05 24.02 -3.91
CA MET A 544 32.53 24.43 -2.60
C MET A 544 31.39 24.36 -1.56
N TRP A 545 30.22 24.92 -1.89
CA TRP A 545 29.02 24.85 -1.04
C TRP A 545 28.58 23.41 -0.72
N LEU A 546 28.53 22.53 -1.72
CA LEU A 546 28.21 21.10 -1.51
C LEU A 546 29.25 20.41 -0.62
N SER A 547 30.52 20.75 -0.77
CA SER A 547 31.60 20.17 0.04
C SER A 547 31.49 20.57 1.51
N ASP A 548 31.10 21.81 1.81
CA ASP A 548 30.93 22.30 3.18
C ASP A 548 29.63 21.77 3.81
N LEU A 549 28.57 21.62 3.02
CA LEU A 549 27.36 20.94 3.43
C LEU A 549 27.59 19.44 3.73
N SER A 550 28.49 18.79 3.00
CA SER A 550 28.85 17.38 3.25
C SER A 550 29.54 17.18 4.62
N LYS A 551 30.37 18.14 5.05
CA LYS A 551 31.03 18.13 6.37
C LYS A 551 30.04 18.29 7.53
N LEU A 552 28.91 18.97 7.29
CA LEU A 552 27.85 19.20 8.29
C LEU A 552 26.95 17.99 8.54
N ILE A 553 27.00 17.00 7.65
CA ILE A 553 26.08 15.86 7.70
C ILE A 553 26.62 14.71 8.54
N GLU A 554 27.94 14.63 8.71
CA GLU A 554 28.58 13.62 9.55
C GLU A 554 28.07 13.63 11.02
N PRO A 555 27.84 14.81 11.65
CA PRO A 555 27.22 14.92 12.98
C PRO A 555 25.69 14.69 13.04
N ILE A 556 24.98 14.50 11.91
CA ILE A 556 23.51 14.33 11.85
C ILE A 556 23.10 12.85 12.01
N ASN A 557 23.99 11.94 11.61
CA ASN A 557 23.84 10.49 11.75
C ASN A 557 23.15 10.01 13.05
N PRO A 558 23.52 10.46 14.26
CA PRO A 558 22.91 9.95 15.50
C PRO A 558 21.46 10.38 15.75
N ILE A 559 20.90 11.31 14.96
CA ILE A 559 19.48 11.73 15.04
C ILE A 559 18.64 10.89 14.09
N GLU A 560 19.10 10.72 12.84
CA GLU A 560 18.40 9.88 11.86
C GLU A 560 18.47 8.40 12.23
N GLU A 561 19.57 7.94 12.81
CA GLU A 561 19.68 6.61 13.44
C GLU A 561 18.72 6.47 14.64
N GLY A 562 18.44 7.58 15.34
CA GLY A 562 17.42 7.61 16.38
C GLY A 562 16.01 7.41 15.83
N ILE A 563 15.68 8.09 14.72
CA ILE A 563 14.39 7.95 14.03
C ILE A 563 14.18 6.52 13.53
N THR A 564 15.18 5.91 12.89
CA THR A 564 15.08 4.53 12.40
C THR A 564 14.93 3.56 13.57
N SER A 565 15.66 3.77 14.67
CA SER A 565 15.53 2.96 15.89
C SER A 565 14.13 3.05 16.50
N ILE A 566 13.55 4.25 16.59
CA ILE A 566 12.16 4.44 17.07
C ILE A 566 11.18 3.68 16.18
N LEU A 567 11.28 3.81 14.86
CA LEU A 567 10.40 3.06 13.95
C LEU A 567 10.57 1.54 14.09
N CYS A 568 11.79 1.03 14.25
CA CYS A 568 12.04 -0.39 14.54
C CYS A 568 11.38 -0.81 15.86
N GLN A 569 11.49 -0.01 16.93
CA GLN A 569 10.87 -0.29 18.22
C GLN A 569 9.34 -0.28 18.13
N LEU A 570 8.75 0.67 17.39
CA LEU A 570 7.31 0.71 17.12
C LEU A 570 6.84 -0.52 16.34
N SER A 571 7.61 -0.95 15.33
CA SER A 571 7.36 -2.20 14.59
C SER A 571 7.34 -3.40 15.54
N THR A 572 8.35 -3.56 16.39
CA THR A 572 8.42 -4.65 17.35
C THR A 572 7.29 -4.58 18.38
N ALA A 573 6.93 -3.40 18.88
CA ALA A 573 5.83 -3.22 19.82
C ALA A 573 4.48 -3.63 19.21
N VAL A 574 4.21 -3.20 17.96
CA VAL A 574 3.02 -3.60 17.20
C VAL A 574 3.03 -5.10 16.91
N SER A 575 4.17 -5.69 16.53
CA SER A 575 4.33 -7.13 16.23
C SER A 575 4.21 -8.03 17.46
N THR A 576 4.64 -7.57 18.63
CA THR A 576 4.65 -8.39 19.85
C THR A 576 3.46 -8.13 20.77
N GLY A 577 2.78 -7.00 20.64
CA GLY A 577 1.74 -6.63 21.61
C GLY A 577 2.27 -6.02 22.91
N ARG A 578 3.57 -5.71 22.98
CA ARG A 578 4.23 -5.29 24.21
C ARG A 578 4.21 -3.77 24.37
N ALA A 579 3.87 -3.32 25.57
CA ALA A 579 3.84 -1.90 25.92
C ALA A 579 5.19 -1.23 25.62
N LEU A 580 5.11 0.02 25.15
CA LEU A 580 6.27 0.81 24.82
C LEU A 580 7.02 1.25 26.09
N PRO A 581 8.37 1.27 26.08
CA PRO A 581 9.16 1.98 27.07
C PRO A 581 8.69 3.42 27.32
N PRO A 582 8.79 3.93 28.55
CA PRO A 582 8.47 5.32 28.85
C PRO A 582 9.48 6.26 28.16
N HIS A 583 8.99 7.39 27.61
CA HIS A 583 9.78 8.48 27.03
C HIS A 583 10.44 8.24 25.66
N MET A 584 9.77 7.57 24.71
CA MET A 584 10.19 7.62 23.30
C MET A 584 9.92 9.00 22.68
N ARG A 585 10.71 10.01 23.04
CA ARG A 585 10.65 11.30 22.36
C ARG A 585 11.69 11.34 21.26
N THR A 586 11.27 11.76 20.07
CA THR A 586 12.25 12.16 19.07
C THR A 586 13.06 13.33 19.63
N LYS A 587 14.36 13.37 19.29
CA LYS A 587 15.21 14.51 19.66
C LYS A 587 14.66 15.77 18.99
N THR A 588 14.97 16.93 19.56
CA THR A 588 14.53 18.24 19.03
C THR A 588 14.73 18.33 17.52
N PRO A 589 13.77 18.93 16.79
CA PRO A 589 13.83 19.05 15.35
C PRO A 589 15.14 19.68 14.92
N TYR A 590 15.64 19.17 13.80
CA TYR A 590 16.94 19.50 13.27
C TYR A 590 17.09 20.99 12.95
N ARG A 591 18.27 21.56 13.26
CA ARG A 591 18.61 22.97 12.99
C ARG A 591 19.78 23.06 12.00
N LEU A 592 19.58 22.57 10.76
CA LEU A 592 20.64 22.58 9.73
C LEU A 592 21.12 24.01 9.50
N SER A 593 20.17 24.93 9.43
CA SER A 593 20.41 26.35 9.24
C SER A 593 21.37 26.96 10.27
N GLU A 594 21.26 26.58 11.55
CA GLU A 594 22.11 27.11 12.63
C GLU A 594 23.53 26.59 12.47
N ARG A 595 23.69 25.31 12.13
CA ARG A 595 25.00 24.69 11.93
C ARG A 595 25.69 25.14 10.64
N LEU A 596 24.95 25.41 9.55
CA LEU A 596 25.53 26.02 8.34
C LEU A 596 26.20 27.36 8.65
N ARG A 597 25.54 28.21 9.44
CA ARG A 597 26.11 29.52 9.84
C ARG A 597 27.38 29.40 10.66
N THR A 598 27.52 28.34 11.45
CA THR A 598 28.74 28.12 12.24
C THR A 598 29.96 27.75 11.40
N LEU A 599 29.75 27.19 10.20
CA LEU A 599 30.85 26.90 9.28
C LEU A 599 31.13 28.05 8.33
N ASP A 600 30.08 28.71 7.83
CA ASP A 600 30.22 29.90 7.01
C ASP A 600 29.03 30.85 7.26
N PRO A 601 29.29 32.05 7.82
CA PRO A 601 28.25 33.05 8.03
C PRO A 601 27.66 33.60 6.72
N GLU A 602 28.38 33.48 5.60
CA GLU A 602 27.96 33.98 4.29
C GLU A 602 27.19 32.97 3.42
N ILE A 603 27.21 31.67 3.77
CA ILE A 603 26.54 30.57 3.03
C ILE A 603 25.02 30.78 2.87
N LEU A 604 24.39 31.57 3.73
CA LEU A 604 22.95 31.84 3.69
C LEU A 604 22.58 33.20 3.06
N HIS A 605 23.54 33.95 2.49
CA HIS A 605 23.25 35.23 1.81
C HIS A 605 22.25 35.08 0.66
N LEU A 606 21.58 36.18 0.34
CA LEU A 606 20.60 36.30 -0.74
C LEU A 606 21.12 35.78 -2.09
N ASP A 607 22.41 35.96 -2.36
CA ASP A 607 23.03 35.56 -3.62
C ASP A 607 23.02 34.03 -3.81
N HIS A 608 23.15 33.27 -2.71
CA HIS A 608 23.06 31.80 -2.71
C HIS A 608 21.62 31.26 -2.76
N MET A 609 20.59 32.10 -2.58
CA MET A 609 19.18 31.64 -2.66
C MET A 609 18.74 31.32 -4.09
N LEU A 610 19.42 31.90 -5.08
CA LEU A 610 19.23 31.58 -6.49
C LEU A 610 19.73 30.16 -6.79
N GLU A 611 20.67 29.65 -5.99
CA GLU A 611 21.17 28.31 -6.16
C GLU A 611 20.08 27.26 -5.88
N PRO A 612 20.00 26.23 -6.74
CA PRO A 612 19.06 25.12 -6.60
C PRO A 612 19.50 24.14 -5.50
N GLY A 613 20.80 24.16 -5.14
CA GLY A 613 21.32 23.47 -3.97
C GLY A 613 20.70 24.00 -2.67
N TYR A 614 20.61 25.33 -2.54
CA TYR A 614 19.99 25.99 -1.39
C TYR A 614 18.49 25.66 -1.26
N SER A 615 17.75 25.62 -2.36
CA SER A 615 16.33 25.24 -2.32
C SER A 615 16.13 23.78 -1.91
N ALA A 616 16.98 22.86 -2.38
CA ALA A 616 16.96 21.46 -1.93
C ALA A 616 17.30 21.34 -0.43
N HIS A 617 18.20 22.18 0.08
CA HIS A 617 18.53 22.24 1.50
C HIS A 617 17.34 22.73 2.35
N ALA A 618 16.70 23.82 1.96
CA ALA A 618 15.51 24.35 2.64
C ALA A 618 14.35 23.33 2.66
N VAL A 619 14.20 22.57 1.56
CA VAL A 619 13.25 21.46 1.46
C VAL A 619 13.59 20.35 2.47
N MET A 620 14.86 19.95 2.55
CA MET A 620 15.32 18.93 3.49
C MET A 620 15.06 19.32 4.95
N GLU A 621 15.32 20.58 5.32
CA GLU A 621 15.07 21.09 6.67
C GLU A 621 13.57 21.07 7.03
N ILE A 622 12.70 21.53 6.12
CA ILE A 622 11.25 21.48 6.32
C ILE A 622 10.78 20.02 6.45
N ILE A 623 11.16 19.14 5.52
CA ILE A 623 10.69 17.75 5.52
C ILE A 623 11.20 17.02 6.76
N SER A 624 12.46 17.19 7.15
CA SER A 624 13.02 16.58 8.36
C SER A 624 12.26 17.01 9.63
N SER A 625 11.90 18.30 9.74
CA SER A 625 11.07 18.80 10.84
C SER A 625 9.66 18.18 10.84
N MET A 626 9.06 18.02 9.65
CA MET A 626 7.74 17.43 9.49
C MET A 626 7.75 15.93 9.79
N VAL A 627 8.79 15.20 9.35
CA VAL A 627 8.99 13.78 9.64
C VAL A 627 9.12 13.57 11.15
N THR A 628 9.91 14.39 11.84
CA THR A 628 10.06 14.37 13.30
C THR A 628 8.70 14.54 14.00
N TYR A 629 7.95 15.57 13.62
CA TYR A 629 6.60 15.82 14.17
C TYR A 629 5.62 14.66 13.90
N LYS A 630 5.66 14.09 12.69
CA LYS A 630 4.79 12.97 12.32
C LYS A 630 5.16 11.68 13.05
N ILE A 631 6.44 11.44 13.32
CA ILE A 631 6.90 10.32 14.13
C ILE A 631 6.44 10.49 15.57
N ASP A 632 6.55 11.68 16.18
CA ASP A 632 6.04 11.90 17.53
C ASP A 632 4.54 11.62 17.62
N ARG A 633 3.76 12.04 16.61
CA ARG A 633 2.34 11.71 16.53
C ARG A 633 2.11 10.20 16.36
N LEU A 634 2.93 9.52 15.57
CA LEU A 634 2.86 8.07 15.40
C LEU A 634 3.18 7.34 16.70
N VAL A 635 4.22 7.77 17.43
CA VAL A 635 4.54 7.25 18.75
C VAL A 635 3.34 7.41 19.68
N SER A 636 2.76 8.60 19.81
CA SER A 636 1.58 8.82 20.65
C SER A 636 0.38 7.93 20.26
N THR A 637 0.15 7.73 18.95
CA THR A 637 -0.95 6.88 18.47
C THR A 637 -0.71 5.39 18.78
N VAL A 638 0.55 4.94 18.71
CA VAL A 638 0.94 3.57 19.07
C VAL A 638 1.00 3.39 20.60
N GLU A 639 1.39 4.42 21.36
CA GLU A 639 1.29 4.44 22.83
C GLU A 639 -0.15 4.24 23.29
N ASP A 640 -1.12 4.89 22.64
CA ASP A 640 -2.55 4.68 22.92
C ASP A 640 -2.98 3.23 22.65
N LEU A 641 -2.42 2.62 21.60
CA LEU A 641 -2.74 1.27 21.15
C LEU A 641 -2.15 0.18 22.05
N VAL A 642 -0.88 0.28 22.43
CA VAL A 642 -0.14 -0.78 23.13
C VAL A 642 0.02 -0.50 24.63
N GLY A 643 -0.13 0.76 25.05
CA GLY A 643 0.16 1.22 26.40
C GLY A 643 1.64 1.53 26.62
N VAL A 644 1.92 2.28 27.69
CA VAL A 644 3.29 2.68 28.09
C VAL A 644 3.62 2.01 29.41
N ILE A 645 4.82 1.43 29.51
CA ILE A 645 5.33 0.86 30.76
C ILE A 645 5.70 2.03 31.69
N SER A 646 4.95 2.22 32.78
CA SER A 646 5.31 3.17 33.84
C SER A 646 5.79 2.41 35.07
N PHE A 647 7.02 2.69 35.50
CA PHE A 647 7.60 2.14 36.73
C PHE A 647 7.43 3.08 37.93
N ASN A 648 6.52 4.06 37.84
CA ASN A 648 6.21 4.99 38.92
C ASN A 648 5.39 4.28 40.00
N PHE A 649 6.02 3.36 40.72
CA PHE A 649 5.49 2.75 41.93
C PHE A 649 5.69 3.75 43.08
N GLY A 650 4.79 4.73 43.22
CA GLY A 650 4.83 5.64 44.37
C GLY A 650 4.21 7.01 44.16
N GLN A 651 2.88 7.07 44.00
CA GLN A 651 1.97 8.12 44.51
C GLN A 651 0.61 7.90 43.84
N GLY A 652 -0.31 7.28 44.58
CA GLY A 652 -1.63 6.91 44.06
C GLY A 652 -2.17 5.62 44.68
N GLY A 653 -1.90 5.39 45.96
CA GLY A 653 -2.83 4.63 46.79
C GLY A 653 -3.92 5.60 47.23
N GLU A 654 -5.18 5.20 47.06
CA GLU A 654 -6.39 5.93 47.47
C GLU A 654 -6.82 7.11 46.57
N GLU A 655 -7.47 6.82 45.45
CA GLU A 655 -8.65 7.58 44.99
C GLU A 655 -9.30 6.84 43.82
N GLY A 656 -10.26 5.96 44.15
CA GLY A 656 -10.95 5.13 43.17
C GLY A 656 -12.14 4.36 43.73
N GLN A 657 -12.74 4.86 44.82
CA GLN A 657 -14.10 4.51 45.21
C GLN A 657 -14.92 5.80 45.18
N GLY A 658 -15.90 5.86 44.28
CA GLY A 658 -16.92 6.90 44.32
C GLY A 658 -17.33 7.43 42.96
N LYS A 659 -18.22 6.71 42.29
CA LYS A 659 -19.60 7.14 41.98
C LYS A 659 -20.14 6.32 40.81
N THR A 660 -20.84 5.26 41.19
CA THR A 660 -22.12 4.89 40.57
C THR A 660 -23.08 6.08 40.69
N GLU A 661 -23.53 6.57 39.54
CA GLU A 661 -24.92 6.94 39.23
C GLU A 661 -25.14 6.76 37.73
#